data_AF-A0A9P8DWW8-F1
#
_entry.id   AF-A0A9P8DWW8-F1
#
_cell.length_a   1.000
_cell.length_b   1.000
_cell.length_c   1.000
_cell.angle_alpha   90.00
_cell.angle_beta   90.00
_cell.angle_gamma   90.00
#
_symmetry.space_group_name_H-M   'P 1'
#
loop_
_entity.id
_entity.type
_entity.pdbx_description
1 polymer ?
#
loop_
_entity_poly.entity_id
_entity_poly.type
_entity_poly.pdbx_seq_one_letter_code
_entity_poly.pdbx_strand_id
1 'polypeptide(L)'
;MADEAPPELAAALLKWVQAFQTFKKVEGWEDIQDGQVLWDILRDIDPDYFQDDLPEPPAKTLDHWIPRWQNLKHVNRLVTSYLRDSSGSIENPAGSRDPDLKAIATDASPRDTVMLLKTMLRAAMYSPESNQRMGRIVVGLGPEVAVTIAAAMKQMEEIDMSHTDAADRSDFEVTSETSTPAEQMSEKAALPINERVSLGTSGERDPELEQEEKLIQAFKAIKDLENNNAKAATELEELRQDKEELQQAFDAFKYEVENQGRKAAENDTMKDMQLKAERDRDYIAELEAELETLRDKSNAQERQIERYKTDTDAKQKLRDDMQLLRAERDDLLQKTRMNENLKKKIQALQDQEKTNSTLREDLRSANDRLQDLDRLKDQCSALQKANAENLKLIANGEQEIFDQKTTRKRIEHEYKVLTQKWEAAKERQVKDHETITDLENKLQTLELGGSNTNGASGGLGEELEASEKARAERAMDRSQGDNIPSADATILQQKLDAITARNNKLETEYLDILQDKLGLETALQDLREPTREPEENVPFLEQRKKLQAAQAEIQEMRNQQFTANTEMASIKEKLMAVQKQLTNKDVQLDGNAEYQTLTDRYSELHKHSESVEAELAEQRALLRHALLNSAQLLKESAETRNENEYKLLLQQLQAVRDAPDDDELLESTAAQLADRVEQARSDTIAANKLAEDRATEITTLKKQVESGATTTAAGNVPSAEFAALQRENKLMTSAWFDLSSRLQSNTVMLGRRKESPKSFLGKQRQLVTPGLVPGQHRR
;
A
#
# COMPACT_ATOMS: atom_id res chain seq x y z
N MET A 1 47.00 8.99 -6.04
CA MET A 1 47.21 10.45 -5.92
C MET A 1 46.27 11.13 -6.91
N ALA A 2 45.67 12.27 -6.54
CA ALA A 2 44.69 12.91 -7.41
C ALA A 2 45.39 13.62 -8.57
N ASP A 3 45.00 13.30 -9.80
CA ASP A 3 45.34 14.08 -10.98
C ASP A 3 44.55 15.40 -10.93
N GLU A 4 45.22 16.49 -10.61
CA GLU A 4 44.66 17.82 -10.45
C GLU A 4 44.90 18.60 -11.75
N ALA A 5 43.82 19.01 -12.43
CA ALA A 5 43.93 19.62 -13.75
C ALA A 5 44.79 20.89 -13.67
N PRO A 6 45.83 21.05 -14.50
CA PRO A 6 46.81 22.13 -14.32
C PRO A 6 46.12 23.50 -14.39
N PRO A 7 46.40 24.42 -13.44
CA PRO A 7 45.65 25.67 -13.30
C PRO A 7 45.78 26.57 -14.54
N GLU A 8 46.86 26.44 -15.29
CA GLU A 8 47.09 27.09 -16.59
C GLU A 8 46.02 26.70 -17.62
N LEU A 9 45.62 25.42 -17.66
CA LEU A 9 44.60 24.91 -18.58
C LEU A 9 43.18 25.36 -18.18
N ALA A 10 42.91 25.45 -16.88
CA ALA A 10 41.66 26.02 -16.39
C ALA A 10 41.54 27.51 -16.78
N ALA A 11 42.61 28.29 -16.59
CA ALA A 11 42.66 29.69 -17.02
C ALA A 11 42.60 29.84 -18.55
N ALA A 12 43.18 28.91 -19.32
CA ALA A 12 43.12 28.90 -20.78
C ALA A 12 41.69 28.64 -21.30
N LEU A 13 40.98 27.66 -20.74
CA LEU A 13 39.61 27.33 -21.13
C LEU A 13 38.60 28.41 -20.69
N LEU A 14 38.81 29.07 -19.55
CA LEU A 14 37.98 30.22 -19.15
C LEU A 14 38.16 31.40 -20.12
N LYS A 15 39.38 31.68 -20.56
CA LYS A 15 39.66 32.67 -21.63
C LYS A 15 39.03 32.29 -22.97
N TRP A 16 38.96 30.99 -23.29
CA TRP A 16 38.27 30.49 -24.48
C TRP A 16 36.77 30.76 -24.42
N VAL A 17 36.10 30.46 -23.29
CA VAL A 17 34.69 30.82 -23.05
C VAL A 17 34.47 32.33 -23.19
N GLN A 18 35.39 33.15 -22.66
CA GLN A 18 35.33 34.62 -22.76
C GLN A 18 35.53 35.18 -24.19
N ALA A 19 35.88 34.36 -25.19
CA ALA A 19 35.96 34.79 -26.58
C ALA A 19 34.60 34.84 -27.29
N PHE A 20 33.57 34.19 -26.73
CA PHE A 20 32.24 34.09 -27.32
C PHE A 20 31.34 35.27 -26.92
N GLN A 21 30.37 35.60 -27.76
CA GLN A 21 29.38 36.64 -27.50
C GLN A 21 28.11 36.03 -26.88
N THR A 22 28.27 35.44 -25.69
CA THR A 22 27.18 34.85 -24.89
C THR A 22 26.27 35.91 -24.27
N PHE A 23 25.02 35.56 -23.96
CA PHE A 23 24.02 36.46 -23.38
C PHE A 23 24.46 37.03 -22.02
N LYS A 24 25.21 36.23 -21.24
CA LYS A 24 25.85 36.63 -19.98
C LYS A 24 27.35 36.79 -20.19
N LYS A 25 27.95 37.85 -19.63
CA LYS A 25 29.41 38.00 -19.57
C LYS A 25 29.97 37.07 -18.49
N VAL A 26 30.97 36.27 -18.84
CA VAL A 26 31.62 35.31 -17.93
C VAL A 26 32.84 35.95 -17.27
N GLU A 27 32.81 36.10 -15.95
CA GLU A 27 33.96 36.54 -15.14
C GLU A 27 34.52 35.42 -14.25
N GLY A 28 33.72 34.40 -13.92
CA GLY A 28 34.17 33.20 -13.19
C GLY A 28 33.39 31.92 -13.50
N TRP A 29 33.78 30.81 -12.86
CA TRP A 29 33.12 29.49 -13.03
C TRP A 29 31.65 29.50 -12.59
N GLU A 30 31.31 30.37 -11.63
CA GLU A 30 29.93 30.65 -11.19
C GLU A 30 29.02 31.22 -12.29
N ASP A 31 29.57 31.69 -13.42
CA ASP A 31 28.76 32.12 -14.57
C ASP A 31 28.41 30.98 -15.53
N ILE A 32 29.03 29.81 -15.37
CA ILE A 32 28.89 28.67 -16.28
C ILE A 32 27.94 27.59 -15.72
N GLN A 33 27.78 27.56 -14.39
CA GLN A 33 27.00 26.56 -13.65
C GLN A 33 25.50 26.47 -14.02
N ASP A 34 24.90 27.50 -14.63
CA ASP A 34 23.49 27.49 -15.05
C ASP A 34 23.23 26.77 -16.39
N GLY A 35 24.30 26.42 -17.11
CA GLY A 35 24.28 25.77 -18.42
C GLY A 35 23.91 26.68 -19.59
N GLN A 36 23.60 27.97 -19.37
CA GLN A 36 23.10 28.86 -20.42
C GLN A 36 24.22 29.41 -21.30
N VAL A 37 25.32 29.84 -20.68
CA VAL A 37 26.57 30.18 -21.36
C VAL A 37 27.05 29.01 -22.24
N LEU A 38 26.89 27.78 -21.76
CA LEU A 38 27.24 26.58 -22.51
C LEU A 38 26.30 26.32 -23.69
N TRP A 39 25.00 26.60 -23.55
CA TRP A 39 24.03 26.48 -24.64
C TRP A 39 24.24 27.52 -25.73
N ASP A 40 24.49 28.79 -25.37
CA ASP A 40 24.84 29.85 -26.33
C ASP A 40 26.05 29.46 -27.19
N ILE A 41 27.10 28.88 -26.56
CA ILE A 41 28.29 28.40 -27.26
C ILE A 41 27.98 27.25 -28.22
N LEU A 42 27.08 26.32 -27.86
CA LEU A 42 26.69 25.23 -28.76
C LEU A 42 25.89 25.72 -29.97
N ARG A 43 25.02 26.71 -29.78
CA ARG A 43 24.28 27.36 -30.89
C ARG A 43 25.18 28.16 -31.83
N ASP A 44 26.31 28.66 -31.33
CA ASP A 44 27.38 29.31 -32.11
C ASP A 44 28.39 28.31 -32.71
N ILE A 45 28.31 27.03 -32.32
CA ILE A 45 29.04 25.91 -32.92
C ILE A 45 28.25 25.30 -34.09
N ASP A 46 27.00 24.94 -33.88
CA ASP A 46 26.15 24.29 -34.88
C ASP A 46 24.67 24.67 -34.70
N PRO A 47 24.18 25.72 -35.38
CA PRO A 47 22.81 26.21 -35.21
C PRO A 47 21.75 25.26 -35.80
N ASP A 48 22.15 24.38 -36.72
CA ASP A 48 21.25 23.42 -37.38
C ASP A 48 21.08 22.14 -36.55
N TYR A 49 22.05 21.77 -35.69
CA TYR A 49 21.90 20.69 -34.72
C TYR A 49 21.32 21.15 -33.38
N PHE A 50 21.78 22.28 -32.82
CA PHE A 50 21.36 22.76 -31.48
C PHE A 50 20.15 23.73 -31.57
N GLN A 51 19.04 23.25 -32.14
CA GLN A 51 17.84 24.08 -32.41
C GLN A 51 16.92 24.29 -31.19
N ASP A 52 16.92 23.37 -30.22
CA ASP A 52 15.99 23.40 -29.07
C ASP A 52 16.29 24.53 -28.05
N ASP A 53 15.34 24.78 -27.14
CA ASP A 53 15.57 25.59 -25.94
C ASP A 53 15.94 24.70 -24.73
N LEU A 54 16.70 25.26 -23.77
CA LEU A 54 17.06 24.56 -22.55
C LEU A 54 15.83 24.12 -21.73
N PRO A 55 15.86 22.94 -21.07
CA PRO A 55 14.71 22.41 -20.34
C PRO A 55 14.17 23.30 -19.21
N GLU A 56 15.02 24.08 -18.53
CA GLU A 56 14.59 24.99 -17.47
C GLU A 56 15.07 26.45 -17.66
N PRO A 57 14.17 27.45 -17.50
CA PRO A 57 14.43 28.84 -17.84
C PRO A 57 15.30 29.57 -16.78
N PRO A 58 15.95 30.70 -17.15
CA PRO A 58 16.88 31.43 -16.27
C PRO A 58 16.30 31.82 -14.90
N ALA A 59 15.01 32.09 -14.82
CA ALA A 59 14.36 32.45 -13.56
C ALA A 59 14.38 31.32 -12.51
N LYS A 60 14.48 30.04 -12.92
CA LYS A 60 14.54 28.89 -11.99
C LYS A 60 15.96 28.45 -11.65
N THR A 61 16.94 28.71 -12.53
CA THR A 61 18.33 28.30 -12.30
C THR A 61 19.04 29.18 -11.27
N LEU A 62 18.53 30.37 -10.97
CA LEU A 62 19.08 31.24 -9.92
C LEU A 62 18.94 30.61 -8.53
N ASP A 63 17.73 30.23 -8.12
CA ASP A 63 17.41 29.86 -6.73
C ASP A 63 17.76 28.40 -6.36
N HIS A 64 17.96 27.51 -7.34
CA HIS A 64 18.10 26.07 -7.04
C HIS A 64 19.04 25.32 -8.00
N TRP A 65 19.80 24.37 -7.45
CA TRP A 65 20.80 23.59 -8.21
C TRP A 65 20.18 22.51 -9.10
N ILE A 66 18.97 22.00 -8.81
CA ILE A 66 18.36 20.92 -9.61
C ILE A 66 18.02 21.39 -11.05
N PRO A 67 17.43 22.58 -11.29
CA PRO A 67 17.31 23.16 -12.63
C PRO A 67 18.65 23.34 -13.35
N ARG A 68 19.70 23.79 -12.64
CA ARG A 68 21.07 23.89 -13.19
C ARG A 68 21.57 22.53 -13.67
N TRP A 69 21.45 21.52 -12.82
CA TRP A 69 21.84 20.13 -13.11
C TRP A 69 21.04 19.52 -14.27
N GLN A 70 19.75 19.84 -14.39
CA GLN A 70 18.92 19.41 -15.52
C GLN A 70 19.39 20.03 -16.85
N ASN A 71 19.69 21.33 -16.86
CA ASN A 71 20.25 22.00 -18.03
C ASN A 71 21.63 21.42 -18.40
N LEU A 72 22.55 21.30 -17.44
CA LEU A 72 23.88 20.70 -17.67
C LEU A 72 23.81 19.24 -18.16
N LYS A 73 22.84 18.46 -17.67
CA LYS A 73 22.59 17.08 -18.13
C LYS A 73 22.04 17.01 -19.55
N HIS A 74 21.23 18.00 -19.96
CA HIS A 74 20.77 18.14 -21.33
C HIS A 74 21.93 18.54 -22.26
N VAL A 75 22.72 19.56 -21.88
CA VAL A 75 23.96 20.00 -22.56
C VAL A 75 24.91 18.82 -22.77
N ASN A 76 25.34 18.13 -21.71
CA ASN A 76 26.32 17.05 -21.83
C ASN A 76 25.80 15.87 -22.65
N ARG A 77 24.50 15.55 -22.55
CA ARG A 77 23.86 14.51 -23.38
C ARG A 77 23.94 14.88 -24.87
N LEU A 78 23.55 16.09 -25.25
CA LEU A 78 23.55 16.51 -26.66
C LEU A 78 24.97 16.67 -27.21
N VAL A 79 25.93 17.16 -26.42
CA VAL A 79 27.35 17.20 -26.81
C VAL A 79 27.91 15.79 -27.04
N THR A 80 27.60 14.84 -26.15
CA THR A 80 28.03 13.44 -26.27
C THR A 80 27.39 12.75 -27.48
N SER A 81 26.12 13.03 -27.77
CA SER A 81 25.43 12.57 -28.99
C SER A 81 26.05 13.18 -30.24
N TYR A 82 26.20 14.51 -30.31
CA TYR A 82 26.81 15.21 -31.44
C TYR A 82 28.22 14.70 -31.75
N LEU A 83 29.03 14.44 -30.73
CA LEU A 83 30.37 13.87 -30.90
C LEU A 83 30.33 12.46 -31.48
N ARG A 84 29.41 11.59 -31.03
CA ARG A 84 29.23 10.24 -31.59
C ARG A 84 28.79 10.33 -33.06
N ASP A 85 27.76 11.12 -33.33
CA ASP A 85 27.13 11.20 -34.65
C ASP A 85 28.02 11.91 -35.69
N SER A 86 28.83 12.89 -35.27
CA SER A 86 29.73 13.65 -36.14
C SER A 86 31.13 13.03 -36.31
N SER A 87 31.63 12.27 -35.32
CA SER A 87 32.95 11.62 -35.43
C SER A 87 32.89 10.19 -35.99
N GLY A 88 31.75 9.49 -35.86
CA GLY A 88 31.50 8.16 -36.42
C GLY A 88 32.38 7.00 -35.91
N SER A 89 33.43 7.28 -35.15
CA SER A 89 34.49 6.32 -34.78
C SER A 89 34.86 6.32 -33.29
N ILE A 90 34.16 7.11 -32.46
CA ILE A 90 34.42 7.22 -31.01
C ILE A 90 33.16 6.79 -30.26
N GLU A 91 33.15 5.55 -29.77
CA GLU A 91 31.97 4.99 -29.10
C GLU A 91 31.64 5.72 -27.79
N ASN A 92 32.67 6.22 -27.08
CA ASN A 92 32.53 6.90 -25.78
C ASN A 92 33.33 8.22 -25.72
N PRO A 93 32.83 9.33 -26.29
CA PRO A 93 33.63 10.54 -26.56
C PRO A 93 33.96 11.41 -25.33
N ALA A 94 33.47 11.06 -24.14
CA ALA A 94 33.91 11.59 -22.85
C ALA A 94 35.16 10.87 -22.29
N GLY A 95 35.63 9.80 -22.94
CA GLY A 95 36.68 8.93 -22.44
C GLY A 95 36.23 8.11 -21.22
N SER A 96 37.19 7.59 -20.45
CA SER A 96 36.94 6.72 -19.29
C SER A 96 36.34 7.45 -18.05
N ARG A 97 35.90 8.71 -18.19
CA ARG A 97 35.52 9.55 -17.04
C ARG A 97 34.58 10.70 -17.40
N ASP A 98 33.28 10.46 -17.27
CA ASP A 98 32.25 11.51 -17.35
C ASP A 98 32.50 12.64 -16.32
N PRO A 99 32.22 13.91 -16.65
CA PRO A 99 32.28 15.02 -15.69
C PRO A 99 31.13 14.95 -14.69
N ASP A 100 31.39 15.23 -13.40
CA ASP A 100 30.30 15.28 -12.41
C ASP A 100 29.50 16.58 -12.53
N LEU A 101 28.43 16.50 -13.32
CA LEU A 101 27.47 17.59 -13.53
C LEU A 101 26.78 18.04 -12.23
N LYS A 102 26.72 17.19 -11.19
CA LYS A 102 26.15 17.57 -9.89
C LYS A 102 27.08 18.57 -9.20
N ALA A 103 28.37 18.26 -9.09
CA ALA A 103 29.40 19.14 -8.52
C ALA A 103 29.57 20.48 -9.28
N ILE A 104 29.29 20.50 -10.60
CA ILE A 104 29.19 21.77 -11.35
C ILE A 104 27.97 22.58 -10.92
N ALA A 105 26.81 21.93 -10.71
CA ALA A 105 25.55 22.60 -10.37
C ALA A 105 25.48 23.09 -8.92
N THR A 106 26.14 22.40 -7.98
CA THR A 106 26.14 22.74 -6.54
C THR A 106 27.30 23.66 -6.15
N ASP A 107 28.52 23.34 -6.58
CA ASP A 107 29.76 23.93 -6.04
C ASP A 107 30.60 24.65 -7.11
N ALA A 108 30.05 24.82 -8.32
CA ALA A 108 30.72 25.41 -9.48
C ALA A 108 32.10 24.77 -9.78
N SER A 109 32.24 23.46 -9.57
CA SER A 109 33.53 22.73 -9.63
C SER A 109 34.33 23.09 -10.90
N PRO A 110 35.52 23.74 -10.77
CA PRO A 110 36.32 24.11 -11.92
C PRO A 110 36.93 22.88 -12.60
N ARG A 111 37.16 21.80 -11.84
CA ARG A 111 37.67 20.52 -12.34
C ARG A 111 36.71 19.91 -13.37
N ASP A 112 35.45 19.77 -12.98
CA ASP A 112 34.42 19.10 -13.78
C ASP A 112 33.91 20.02 -14.90
N THR A 113 33.86 21.33 -14.65
CA THR A 113 33.60 22.33 -15.69
C THR A 113 34.69 22.32 -16.76
N VAL A 114 35.97 22.18 -16.39
CA VAL A 114 37.08 22.00 -17.37
C VAL A 114 36.91 20.72 -18.19
N MET A 115 36.43 19.61 -17.61
CA MET A 115 36.17 18.37 -18.36
C MET A 115 34.98 18.51 -19.32
N LEU A 116 33.91 19.22 -18.93
CA LEU A 116 32.78 19.53 -19.82
C LEU A 116 33.18 20.52 -20.94
N LEU A 117 33.97 21.55 -20.64
CA LEU A 117 34.51 22.47 -21.65
C LEU A 117 35.46 21.77 -22.63
N LYS A 118 36.21 20.75 -22.19
CA LYS A 118 37.03 19.90 -23.07
C LYS A 118 36.17 19.13 -24.08
N THR A 119 35.07 18.50 -23.67
CA THR A 119 34.18 17.79 -24.61
C THR A 119 33.44 18.75 -25.54
N MET A 120 33.07 19.95 -25.06
CA MET A 120 32.48 20.99 -25.92
C MET A 120 33.47 21.59 -26.93
N LEU A 121 34.70 21.88 -26.52
CA LEU A 121 35.77 22.29 -27.45
C LEU A 121 36.06 21.19 -28.48
N ARG A 122 36.04 19.93 -28.05
CA ARG A 122 36.12 18.78 -28.96
C ARG A 122 34.99 18.84 -30.00
N ALA A 123 33.73 18.97 -29.56
CA ALA A 123 32.59 19.07 -30.47
C ALA A 123 32.74 20.23 -31.47
N ALA A 124 33.20 21.39 -31.01
CA ALA A 124 33.49 22.56 -31.85
C ALA A 124 34.55 22.33 -32.94
N MET A 125 35.49 21.39 -32.70
CA MET A 125 36.57 21.05 -33.62
C MET A 125 36.24 19.86 -34.54
N TYR A 126 35.28 19.00 -34.19
CA TYR A 126 34.72 18.02 -35.12
C TYR A 126 33.56 18.58 -35.96
N SER A 127 32.91 19.67 -35.52
CA SER A 127 31.91 20.41 -36.31
C SER A 127 32.50 20.88 -37.65
N PRO A 128 31.91 20.51 -38.81
CA PRO A 128 32.43 20.89 -40.12
C PRO A 128 32.31 22.39 -40.39
N GLU A 129 31.33 23.06 -39.78
CA GLU A 129 31.11 24.50 -39.92
C GLU A 129 31.99 25.30 -38.94
N SER A 130 32.07 24.88 -37.68
CA SER A 130 32.76 25.65 -36.65
C SER A 130 34.28 25.47 -36.65
N ASN A 131 34.83 24.30 -36.99
CA ASN A 131 36.26 23.98 -36.84
C ASN A 131 37.20 25.09 -37.37
N GLN A 132 37.00 25.57 -38.60
CA GLN A 132 37.86 26.62 -39.17
C GLN A 132 37.77 27.98 -38.46
N ARG A 133 36.63 28.28 -37.82
CA ARG A 133 36.41 29.47 -36.98
C ARG A 133 36.98 29.24 -35.59
N MET A 134 36.77 28.06 -35.03
CA MET A 134 37.24 27.65 -33.72
C MET A 134 38.76 27.67 -33.61
N GLY A 135 39.47 27.12 -34.61
CA GLY A 135 40.93 27.21 -34.69
C GLY A 135 41.45 28.66 -34.74
N ARG A 136 40.71 29.58 -35.38
CA ARG A 136 41.06 31.02 -35.38
C ARG A 136 40.81 31.68 -34.02
N ILE A 137 39.75 31.29 -33.30
CA ILE A 137 39.48 31.75 -31.94
C ILE A 137 40.59 31.28 -30.98
N VAL A 138 40.93 29.98 -31.01
CA VAL A 138 42.00 29.40 -30.17
C VAL A 138 43.35 30.07 -30.43
N VAL A 139 43.73 30.30 -31.69
CA VAL A 139 44.96 31.03 -32.04
C VAL A 139 44.90 32.52 -31.67
N GLY A 140 43.72 33.15 -31.78
CA GLY A 140 43.50 34.56 -31.45
C GLY A 140 43.65 34.91 -29.97
N LEU A 141 43.54 33.92 -29.07
CA LEU A 141 43.71 34.08 -27.62
C LEU A 141 45.18 34.23 -27.17
N GLY A 142 46.13 34.13 -28.10
CA GLY A 142 47.56 34.25 -27.84
C GLY A 142 48.27 32.89 -27.76
N PRO A 143 49.58 32.83 -28.09
CA PRO A 143 50.28 31.58 -28.35
C PRO A 143 50.36 30.64 -27.14
N GLU A 144 50.51 31.17 -25.91
CA GLU A 144 50.57 30.37 -24.68
C GLU A 144 49.23 29.67 -24.38
N VAL A 145 48.12 30.39 -24.59
CA VAL A 145 46.75 29.88 -24.43
C VAL A 145 46.44 28.86 -25.54
N ALA A 146 46.83 29.15 -26.78
CA ALA A 146 46.66 28.24 -27.91
C ALA A 146 47.41 26.91 -27.72
N VAL A 147 48.68 26.97 -27.25
CA VAL A 147 49.52 25.77 -27.03
C VAL A 147 49.00 24.92 -25.87
N THR A 148 48.58 25.52 -24.75
CA THR A 148 48.02 24.77 -23.61
C THR A 148 46.71 24.08 -23.97
N ILE A 149 45.83 24.73 -24.74
CA ILE A 149 44.60 24.13 -25.27
C ILE A 149 44.91 23.00 -26.26
N ALA A 150 45.80 23.21 -27.23
CA ALA A 150 46.16 22.19 -28.22
C ALA A 150 46.82 20.95 -27.59
N ALA A 151 47.66 21.14 -26.57
CA ALA A 151 48.25 20.03 -25.82
C ALA A 151 47.18 19.18 -25.09
N ALA A 152 46.20 19.83 -24.47
CA ALA A 152 45.09 19.15 -23.79
C ALA A 152 44.16 18.39 -24.75
N MET A 153 43.96 18.90 -25.98
CA MET A 153 43.23 18.18 -27.03
C MET A 153 43.99 16.93 -27.50
N LYS A 154 45.29 17.07 -27.81
CA LYS A 154 46.12 15.94 -28.26
C LYS A 154 46.18 14.80 -27.24
N GLN A 155 46.22 15.13 -25.95
CA GLN A 155 46.14 14.13 -24.87
C GLN A 155 44.83 13.33 -24.87
N MET A 156 43.70 13.93 -25.26
CA MET A 156 42.41 13.23 -25.36
C MET A 156 42.36 12.32 -26.59
N GLU A 157 42.91 12.76 -27.72
CA GLU A 157 42.98 11.95 -28.95
C GLU A 157 43.89 10.72 -28.78
N GLU A 158 45.02 10.86 -28.08
CA GLU A 158 45.92 9.75 -27.75
C GLU A 158 45.30 8.70 -26.83
N ILE A 159 44.41 9.10 -25.91
CA ILE A 159 43.70 8.17 -25.02
C ILE A 159 42.71 7.31 -25.81
N ASP A 160 41.90 7.92 -26.68
CA ASP A 160 40.85 7.17 -27.39
C ASP A 160 41.43 6.17 -28.42
N MET A 161 42.53 6.54 -29.10
CA MET A 161 43.25 5.62 -29.99
C MET A 161 43.80 4.38 -29.26
N SER A 162 44.17 4.51 -27.98
CA SER A 162 44.67 3.39 -27.18
C SER A 162 43.58 2.37 -26.83
N HIS A 163 42.30 2.78 -26.81
CA HIS A 163 41.17 1.90 -26.52
C HIS A 163 40.72 1.09 -27.73
N THR A 164 40.86 1.60 -28.95
CA THR A 164 40.50 0.85 -30.19
C THR A 164 41.47 -0.31 -30.47
N ASP A 165 42.77 -0.11 -30.27
CA ASP A 165 43.81 -1.13 -30.51
C ASP A 165 43.75 -2.33 -29.52
N ALA A 166 43.04 -2.18 -28.40
CA ALA A 166 42.97 -3.19 -27.35
C ALA A 166 41.92 -4.30 -27.62
N ALA A 167 40.93 -4.04 -28.48
CA ALA A 167 39.82 -4.96 -28.73
C ALA A 167 40.17 -6.13 -29.69
N ASP A 168 41.16 -5.94 -30.56
CA ASP A 168 41.40 -6.78 -31.75
C ASP A 168 42.58 -7.77 -31.58
N ARG A 169 42.89 -8.16 -30.33
CA ARG A 169 44.14 -8.89 -29.98
C ARG A 169 43.99 -10.17 -29.17
N SER A 170 42.77 -10.61 -28.82
CA SER A 170 42.57 -11.68 -27.83
C SER A 170 42.00 -13.00 -28.38
N ASP A 171 42.34 -13.40 -29.61
CA ASP A 171 41.84 -14.68 -30.18
C ASP A 171 42.84 -15.36 -31.15
N PHE A 172 44.04 -15.69 -30.68
CA PHE A 172 44.97 -16.58 -31.40
C PHE A 172 45.97 -17.32 -30.47
N GLU A 173 45.47 -18.26 -29.67
CA GLU A 173 46.33 -19.14 -28.86
C GLU A 173 46.85 -20.32 -29.69
N VAL A 174 48.18 -20.38 -29.88
CA VAL A 174 48.84 -21.36 -30.76
C VAL A 174 49.14 -22.65 -30.02
N THR A 175 48.55 -23.76 -30.46
CA THR A 175 48.91 -25.11 -30.02
C THR A 175 50.39 -25.43 -30.35
N SER A 176 51.16 -25.91 -29.38
CA SER A 176 52.53 -26.39 -29.61
C SER A 176 52.92 -27.50 -28.62
N GLU A 177 52.47 -28.72 -28.91
CA GLU A 177 53.07 -29.92 -28.31
C GLU A 177 54.42 -30.21 -29.01
N THR A 178 55.49 -30.44 -28.24
CA THR A 178 56.71 -31.10 -28.75
C THR A 178 57.42 -31.78 -27.58
N SER A 179 57.68 -33.08 -27.73
CA SER A 179 58.31 -33.92 -26.71
C SER A 179 59.40 -34.80 -27.33
N THR A 180 60.66 -34.55 -26.98
CA THR A 180 61.79 -35.48 -27.23
C THR A 180 63.07 -34.99 -26.55
N PRO A 181 63.78 -35.87 -25.82
CA PRO A 181 65.21 -35.74 -25.56
C PRO A 181 66.01 -36.95 -26.10
N ALA A 182 67.25 -36.72 -26.53
CA ALA A 182 68.21 -37.75 -26.93
C ALA A 182 69.65 -37.28 -26.61
N GLU A 183 70.60 -38.22 -26.48
CA GLU A 183 71.90 -38.00 -25.80
C GLU A 183 73.15 -38.19 -26.69
N GLN A 184 74.21 -37.38 -26.40
CA GLN A 184 75.65 -37.69 -26.54
C GLN A 184 76.22 -37.92 -27.99
N MET A 185 77.53 -37.79 -28.35
CA MET A 185 78.80 -37.47 -27.66
C MET A 185 79.94 -37.04 -28.66
N SER A 186 81.02 -36.36 -28.18
CA SER A 186 82.41 -36.24 -28.76
C SER A 186 82.65 -35.53 -30.15
N GLU A 187 83.84 -35.04 -30.60
CA GLU A 187 85.23 -34.89 -30.08
C GLU A 187 86.07 -33.76 -30.80
N LYS A 188 87.44 -33.75 -30.80
CA LYS A 188 88.39 -32.63 -31.16
C LYS A 188 89.79 -33.14 -31.64
N ALA A 189 90.80 -32.40 -32.18
CA ALA A 189 90.96 -31.19 -33.04
C ALA A 189 92.49 -30.86 -33.34
N ALA A 190 92.81 -29.96 -34.30
CA ALA A 190 94.11 -29.21 -34.53
C ALA A 190 95.38 -29.99 -35.08
N LEU A 191 96.50 -29.41 -35.60
CA LEU A 191 96.92 -28.16 -36.35
C LEU A 191 98.35 -28.35 -37.02
N PRO A 192 98.86 -27.47 -37.96
CA PRO A 192 100.09 -27.69 -38.80
C PRO A 192 101.25 -26.61 -38.73
N ILE A 193 102.42 -26.79 -39.43
CA ILE A 193 103.48 -25.78 -39.86
C ILE A 193 104.63 -26.39 -40.79
N ASN A 194 105.77 -25.72 -41.18
CA ASN A 194 106.40 -25.71 -42.57
C ASN A 194 107.99 -25.68 -42.79
N GLU A 195 108.56 -26.27 -43.92
CA GLU A 195 109.85 -26.05 -44.75
C GLU A 195 111.36 -26.22 -44.20
N ARG A 196 112.59 -26.29 -44.87
CA ARG A 196 113.32 -26.27 -46.24
C ARG A 196 114.89 -26.65 -46.07
N VAL A 197 115.94 -26.72 -46.97
CA VAL A 197 116.33 -27.16 -48.39
C VAL A 197 117.88 -27.01 -48.81
N SER A 198 118.47 -27.79 -49.78
CA SER A 198 119.77 -27.65 -50.63
C SER A 198 121.21 -28.10 -50.14
N LEU A 199 122.35 -28.30 -50.91
CA LEU A 199 122.76 -28.72 -52.33
C LEU A 199 124.35 -28.77 -52.58
N GLY A 200 124.97 -29.56 -53.53
CA GLY A 200 126.46 -29.53 -53.88
C GLY A 200 127.07 -30.38 -55.09
N THR A 201 128.43 -30.44 -55.28
CA THR A 201 129.25 -30.66 -56.58
C THR A 201 130.80 -31.04 -56.43
N SER A 202 131.75 -31.32 -57.40
CA SER A 202 131.95 -32.17 -58.66
C SER A 202 133.31 -31.95 -59.51
N GLY A 203 134.05 -32.95 -60.11
CA GLY A 203 135.16 -32.82 -61.15
C GLY A 203 136.16 -34.04 -61.46
N GLU A 204 136.83 -34.20 -62.66
CA GLU A 204 137.50 -35.48 -63.20
C GLU A 204 138.78 -35.39 -64.14
N ARG A 205 139.60 -36.50 -64.40
CA ARG A 205 140.50 -36.74 -65.61
C ARG A 205 141.30 -38.10 -65.82
N ASP A 206 141.47 -38.55 -67.11
CA ASP A 206 142.52 -39.40 -67.81
C ASP A 206 142.63 -40.98 -67.73
N PRO A 207 143.10 -41.72 -68.81
CA PRO A 207 142.88 -43.18 -68.97
C PRO A 207 144.06 -44.20 -68.84
N GLU A 208 145.34 -43.88 -69.10
CA GLU A 208 146.44 -44.77 -68.62
C GLU A 208 146.63 -44.58 -67.11
N LEU A 209 146.40 -43.33 -66.68
CA LEU A 209 146.08 -42.99 -65.31
C LEU A 209 144.93 -43.87 -64.77
N GLU A 210 143.93 -44.28 -65.56
CA GLU A 210 142.85 -45.17 -65.09
C GLU A 210 143.32 -46.60 -64.76
N GLN A 211 144.45 -47.09 -65.31
CA GLN A 211 145.02 -48.39 -64.88
C GLN A 211 145.90 -48.27 -63.65
N GLU A 212 146.74 -47.22 -63.58
CA GLU A 212 147.50 -46.93 -62.37
C GLU A 212 146.56 -46.52 -61.23
N GLU A 213 145.49 -45.76 -61.52
CA GLU A 213 144.36 -45.52 -60.63
C GLU A 213 143.62 -46.80 -60.31
N LYS A 214 143.32 -47.74 -61.22
CA LYS A 214 142.67 -49.00 -60.78
C LYS A 214 143.52 -49.75 -59.76
N LEU A 215 144.85 -49.67 -59.85
CA LEU A 215 145.75 -50.23 -58.85
C LEU A 215 145.86 -49.38 -57.57
N ILE A 216 145.93 -48.04 -57.69
CA ILE A 216 145.96 -47.09 -56.57
C ILE A 216 144.61 -47.03 -55.84
N GLN A 217 143.49 -47.15 -56.54
CA GLN A 217 142.13 -47.31 -56.06
C GLN A 217 141.96 -48.68 -55.42
N ALA A 218 142.59 -49.75 -55.93
CA ALA A 218 142.62 -51.04 -55.24
C ALA A 218 143.42 -50.97 -53.93
N PHE A 219 144.63 -50.38 -53.94
CA PHE A 219 145.42 -50.16 -52.71
C PHE A 219 144.75 -49.19 -51.74
N LYS A 220 144.07 -48.15 -52.25
CA LYS A 220 143.29 -47.21 -51.47
C LYS A 220 142.03 -47.86 -50.92
N ALA A 221 141.33 -48.71 -51.68
CA ALA A 221 140.19 -49.48 -51.20
C ALA A 221 140.63 -50.52 -50.16
N ILE A 222 141.78 -51.17 -50.33
CA ILE A 222 142.37 -52.04 -49.29
C ILE A 222 142.66 -51.21 -48.04
N LYS A 223 143.32 -50.05 -48.17
CA LYS A 223 143.64 -49.17 -47.04
C LYS A 223 142.40 -48.54 -46.38
N ASP A 224 141.37 -48.23 -47.15
CA ASP A 224 140.10 -47.71 -46.66
C ASP A 224 139.25 -48.82 -46.02
N LEU A 225 139.35 -50.07 -46.50
CA LEU A 225 138.83 -51.26 -45.82
C LEU A 225 139.60 -51.58 -44.54
N GLU A 226 140.94 -51.44 -44.51
CA GLU A 226 141.75 -51.55 -43.30
C GLU A 226 141.37 -50.46 -42.29
N ASN A 227 141.25 -49.21 -42.72
CA ASN A 227 140.77 -48.09 -41.90
C ASN A 227 139.34 -48.32 -41.38
N ASN A 228 138.44 -48.84 -42.22
CA ASN A 228 137.05 -49.10 -41.82
C ASN A 228 136.94 -50.35 -40.93
N ASN A 229 137.80 -51.36 -41.09
CA ASN A 229 137.89 -52.51 -40.19
C ASN A 229 138.52 -52.11 -38.85
N ALA A 230 139.47 -51.17 -38.84
CA ALA A 230 140.00 -50.56 -37.62
C ALA A 230 138.94 -49.72 -36.89
N LYS A 231 138.13 -48.93 -37.60
CA LYS A 231 136.96 -48.23 -37.03
C LYS A 231 135.92 -49.21 -36.50
N ALA A 232 135.56 -50.24 -37.26
CA ALA A 232 134.64 -51.27 -36.79
C ALA A 232 135.18 -52.00 -35.55
N ALA A 233 136.52 -52.13 -35.41
CA ALA A 233 137.14 -52.67 -34.20
C ALA A 233 137.11 -51.69 -33.02
N THR A 234 137.21 -50.37 -33.22
CA THR A 234 137.00 -49.39 -32.14
C THR A 234 135.52 -49.28 -31.77
N GLU A 235 134.62 -49.22 -32.74
CA GLU A 235 133.15 -49.23 -32.55
C GLU A 235 132.70 -50.50 -31.80
N LEU A 236 133.30 -51.67 -32.06
CA LEU A 236 133.03 -52.90 -31.32
C LEU A 236 133.60 -52.92 -29.88
N GLU A 237 134.59 -52.09 -29.58
CA GLU A 237 135.13 -51.94 -28.22
C GLU A 237 134.39 -50.85 -27.43
N GLU A 238 134.00 -49.76 -28.09
CA GLU A 238 133.04 -48.76 -27.58
C GLU A 238 131.70 -49.44 -27.24
N LEU A 239 131.12 -50.23 -28.14
CA LEU A 239 129.90 -51.02 -27.87
C LEU A 239 130.07 -52.10 -26.79
N ARG A 240 131.31 -52.47 -26.41
CA ARG A 240 131.57 -53.32 -25.23
C ARG A 240 131.64 -52.50 -23.96
N GLN A 241 132.25 -51.33 -24.00
CA GLN A 241 132.29 -50.38 -22.89
C GLN A 241 130.88 -49.86 -22.58
N ASP A 242 130.13 -49.39 -23.59
CA ASP A 242 128.69 -49.05 -23.48
C ASP A 242 127.88 -50.17 -22.84
N LYS A 243 128.14 -51.43 -23.23
CA LYS A 243 127.44 -52.59 -22.66
C LYS A 243 127.86 -52.87 -21.21
N GLU A 244 129.14 -52.73 -20.88
CA GLU A 244 129.62 -52.90 -19.51
C GLU A 244 129.10 -51.78 -18.61
N GLU A 245 129.10 -50.53 -19.08
CA GLU A 245 128.46 -49.39 -18.40
C GLU A 245 126.95 -49.58 -18.25
N LEU A 246 126.23 -50.02 -19.29
CA LEU A 246 124.81 -50.37 -19.17
C LEU A 246 124.59 -51.47 -18.14
N GLN A 247 125.45 -52.48 -18.08
CA GLN A 247 125.30 -53.59 -17.16
C GLN A 247 125.66 -53.20 -15.72
N GLN A 248 126.69 -52.37 -15.52
CA GLN A 248 127.00 -51.74 -14.23
C GLN A 248 125.85 -50.82 -13.78
N ALA A 249 125.25 -50.04 -14.69
CA ALA A 249 124.07 -49.22 -14.40
C ALA A 249 122.82 -50.08 -14.11
N PHE A 250 122.66 -51.23 -14.75
CA PHE A 250 121.56 -52.16 -14.48
C PHE A 250 121.72 -52.86 -13.13
N ASP A 251 122.93 -53.29 -12.77
CA ASP A 251 123.23 -53.87 -11.47
C ASP A 251 123.18 -52.79 -10.36
N ALA A 252 123.55 -51.53 -10.64
CA ALA A 252 123.37 -50.40 -9.73
C ALA A 252 121.88 -50.07 -9.52
N PHE A 253 121.08 -49.97 -10.59
CA PHE A 253 119.63 -49.75 -10.50
C PHE A 253 118.93 -50.91 -9.79
N LYS A 254 119.37 -52.15 -10.04
CA LYS A 254 118.88 -53.33 -9.33
C LYS A 254 119.25 -53.29 -7.84
N TYR A 255 120.48 -52.94 -7.50
CA TYR A 255 120.92 -52.76 -6.11
C TYR A 255 120.12 -51.63 -5.43
N GLU A 256 119.84 -50.54 -6.14
CA GLU A 256 119.01 -49.45 -5.66
C GLU A 256 117.56 -49.88 -5.45
N VAL A 257 116.93 -50.61 -6.37
CA VAL A 257 115.58 -51.16 -6.20
C VAL A 257 115.51 -52.22 -5.09
N GLU A 258 116.55 -53.04 -4.92
CA GLU A 258 116.62 -54.09 -3.89
C GLU A 258 116.88 -53.50 -2.49
N ASN A 259 117.59 -52.36 -2.41
CA ASN A 259 117.86 -51.63 -1.15
C ASN A 259 116.77 -50.60 -0.81
N GLN A 260 116.07 -50.03 -1.81
CA GLN A 260 114.79 -49.34 -1.66
C GLN A 260 113.60 -50.32 -1.46
N GLY A 261 113.89 -51.63 -1.39
CA GLY A 261 112.95 -52.73 -1.24
C GLY A 261 112.14 -52.72 0.07
N ARG A 262 111.10 -51.88 0.11
CA ARG A 262 109.99 -51.83 1.10
C ARG A 262 110.35 -51.32 2.50
N LYS A 263 109.79 -50.16 2.88
CA LYS A 263 108.93 -49.99 4.10
C LYS A 263 108.43 -48.57 4.39
N ALA A 264 109.16 -47.51 4.01
CA ALA A 264 108.88 -46.12 4.42
C ALA A 264 108.22 -45.27 3.32
N ALA A 265 108.99 -44.68 2.40
CA ALA A 265 108.52 -43.60 1.52
C ALA A 265 107.26 -43.94 0.69
N GLU A 266 107.24 -45.07 -0.03
CA GLU A 266 106.05 -45.54 -0.77
C GLU A 266 104.80 -45.66 0.12
N ASN A 267 104.99 -46.16 1.34
CA ASN A 267 103.94 -46.41 2.32
C ASN A 267 103.36 -45.07 2.83
N ASP A 268 104.20 -44.06 3.01
CA ASP A 268 103.76 -42.71 3.39
C ASP A 268 103.07 -41.99 2.23
N THR A 269 103.56 -42.10 0.99
CA THR A 269 102.83 -41.58 -0.19
C THR A 269 101.49 -42.28 -0.43
N MET A 270 101.41 -43.58 -0.12
CA MET A 270 100.16 -44.35 -0.23
C MET A 270 99.16 -43.95 0.87
N LYS A 271 99.61 -43.70 2.11
CA LYS A 271 98.77 -43.12 3.17
C LYS A 271 98.28 -41.72 2.81
N ASP A 272 99.13 -40.86 2.24
CA ASP A 272 98.72 -39.52 1.81
C ASP A 272 97.68 -39.57 0.68
N MET A 273 97.78 -40.55 -0.22
CA MET A 273 96.76 -40.81 -1.25
C MET A 273 95.46 -41.38 -0.66
N GLN A 274 95.55 -42.28 0.32
CA GLN A 274 94.40 -42.80 1.07
C GLN A 274 93.69 -41.68 1.84
N LEU A 275 94.43 -40.86 2.59
CA LEU A 275 93.91 -39.69 3.31
C LEU A 275 93.31 -38.62 2.37
N LYS A 276 93.72 -38.55 1.10
CA LYS A 276 93.05 -37.72 0.09
C LYS A 276 91.75 -38.38 -0.35
N ALA A 277 91.78 -39.64 -0.77
CA ALA A 277 90.59 -40.39 -1.14
C ALA A 277 89.55 -40.53 -0.01
N GLU A 278 89.96 -40.48 1.25
CA GLU A 278 89.07 -40.40 2.42
C GLU A 278 88.42 -39.01 2.53
N ARG A 279 89.19 -37.92 2.48
CA ARG A 279 88.63 -36.55 2.44
C ARG A 279 87.73 -36.33 1.23
N ASP A 280 88.08 -36.87 0.07
CA ASP A 280 87.28 -36.77 -1.15
C ASP A 280 85.97 -37.56 -1.00
N ARG A 281 85.97 -38.71 -0.33
CA ARG A 281 84.73 -39.44 0.03
C ARG A 281 83.89 -38.69 1.06
N ASP A 282 84.51 -38.16 2.11
CA ASP A 282 83.82 -37.39 3.15
C ASP A 282 83.16 -36.14 2.55
N TYR A 283 83.85 -35.45 1.63
CA TYR A 283 83.33 -34.30 0.89
C TYR A 283 82.26 -34.70 -0.13
N ILE A 284 82.38 -35.83 -0.82
CA ILE A 284 81.30 -36.38 -1.66
C ILE A 284 80.07 -36.71 -0.80
N ALA A 285 80.25 -37.33 0.38
CA ALA A 285 79.15 -37.64 1.29
C ALA A 285 78.50 -36.37 1.87
N GLU A 286 79.27 -35.32 2.12
CA GLU A 286 78.76 -33.99 2.50
C GLU A 286 77.94 -33.36 1.37
N LEU A 287 78.44 -33.39 0.12
CA LEU A 287 77.70 -32.92 -1.06
C LEU A 287 76.44 -33.76 -1.37
N GLU A 288 76.50 -35.08 -1.19
CA GLU A 288 75.34 -35.97 -1.34
C GLU A 288 74.29 -35.69 -0.27
N ALA A 289 74.69 -35.44 0.98
CA ALA A 289 73.81 -35.01 2.05
C ALA A 289 73.21 -33.61 1.77
N GLU A 290 74.01 -32.64 1.31
CA GLU A 290 73.49 -31.32 0.91
C GLU A 290 72.46 -31.44 -0.21
N LEU A 291 72.77 -32.21 -1.27
CA LEU A 291 71.85 -32.48 -2.38
C LEU A 291 70.55 -33.14 -1.92
N GLU A 292 70.61 -34.09 -0.97
CA GLU A 292 69.40 -34.70 -0.42
C GLU A 292 68.59 -33.71 0.43
N THR A 293 69.22 -32.86 1.25
CA THR A 293 68.46 -31.79 1.93
C THR A 293 67.88 -30.76 0.96
N LEU A 294 68.51 -30.52 -0.20
CA LEU A 294 68.00 -29.64 -1.24
C LEU A 294 66.82 -30.29 -1.98
N ARG A 295 66.85 -31.60 -2.23
CA ARG A 295 65.70 -32.38 -2.72
C ARG A 295 64.55 -32.34 -1.72
N ASP A 296 64.80 -32.56 -0.43
CA ASP A 296 63.76 -32.47 0.61
C ASP A 296 63.15 -31.06 0.70
N LYS A 297 63.96 -30.01 0.60
CA LYS A 297 63.46 -28.61 0.53
C LYS A 297 62.62 -28.39 -0.73
N SER A 298 63.05 -28.89 -1.88
CA SER A 298 62.28 -28.83 -3.15
C SER A 298 60.95 -29.57 -3.05
N ASN A 299 60.97 -30.83 -2.58
CA ASN A 299 59.79 -31.66 -2.35
C ASN A 299 58.81 -31.01 -1.35
N ALA A 300 59.33 -30.35 -0.31
CA ALA A 300 58.52 -29.61 0.66
C ALA A 300 57.89 -28.34 0.06
N GLN A 301 58.64 -27.60 -0.78
CA GLN A 301 58.12 -26.44 -1.52
C GLN A 301 57.08 -26.84 -2.56
N GLU A 302 57.29 -27.93 -3.29
CA GLU A 302 56.34 -28.47 -4.27
C GLU A 302 55.02 -28.88 -3.59
N ARG A 303 55.08 -29.60 -2.47
CA ARG A 303 53.91 -29.91 -1.63
C ARG A 303 53.23 -28.66 -1.05
N GLN A 304 53.95 -27.56 -0.84
CA GLN A 304 53.32 -26.28 -0.47
C GLN A 304 52.62 -25.64 -1.68
N ILE A 305 53.23 -25.68 -2.87
CA ILE A 305 52.64 -25.19 -4.12
C ILE A 305 51.35 -25.98 -4.46
N GLU A 306 51.32 -27.30 -4.29
CA GLU A 306 50.10 -28.12 -4.46
C GLU A 306 48.98 -27.73 -3.47
N ARG A 307 49.33 -27.44 -2.21
CA ARG A 307 48.38 -26.94 -1.21
C ARG A 307 47.85 -25.55 -1.58
N TYR A 308 48.70 -24.65 -2.05
CA TYR A 308 48.25 -23.32 -2.49
C TYR A 308 47.43 -23.37 -3.78
N LYS A 309 47.71 -24.29 -4.71
CA LYS A 309 46.87 -24.57 -5.88
C LYS A 309 45.47 -25.04 -5.45
N THR A 310 45.39 -26.10 -4.63
CA THR A 310 44.10 -26.65 -4.17
C THR A 310 43.28 -25.68 -3.31
N ASP A 311 43.93 -24.85 -2.49
CA ASP A 311 43.32 -23.71 -1.78
C ASP A 311 42.83 -22.61 -2.74
N THR A 312 43.56 -22.32 -3.83
CA THR A 312 43.12 -21.39 -4.88
C THR A 312 41.92 -21.94 -5.65
N ASP A 313 41.91 -23.23 -6.01
CA ASP A 313 40.79 -23.89 -6.67
C ASP A 313 39.54 -23.91 -5.78
N ALA A 314 39.70 -24.13 -4.47
CA ALA A 314 38.63 -24.06 -3.49
C ALA A 314 38.08 -22.63 -3.35
N LYS A 315 38.97 -21.61 -3.29
CA LYS A 315 38.59 -20.20 -3.28
C LYS A 315 37.88 -19.76 -4.55
N GLN A 316 38.25 -20.31 -5.71
CA GLN A 316 37.56 -20.01 -6.96
C GLN A 316 36.16 -20.60 -6.97
N LYS A 317 35.99 -21.89 -6.62
CA LYS A 317 34.66 -22.51 -6.47
C LYS A 317 33.77 -21.73 -5.51
N LEU A 318 34.31 -21.27 -4.37
CA LEU A 318 33.57 -20.44 -3.42
C LEU A 318 33.18 -19.05 -3.98
N ARG A 319 33.92 -18.49 -4.95
CA ARG A 319 33.48 -17.28 -5.69
C ARG A 319 32.39 -17.61 -6.68
N ASP A 320 32.52 -18.71 -7.41
CA ASP A 320 31.55 -19.16 -8.41
C ASP A 320 30.20 -19.48 -7.73
N ASP A 321 30.23 -20.22 -6.61
CA ASP A 321 29.08 -20.48 -5.73
C ASP A 321 28.47 -19.17 -5.19
N MET A 322 29.30 -18.22 -4.74
CA MET A 322 28.82 -16.89 -4.31
C MET A 322 28.20 -16.07 -5.45
N GLN A 323 28.65 -16.24 -6.69
CA GLN A 323 28.06 -15.60 -7.87
C GLN A 323 26.73 -16.25 -8.25
N LEU A 324 26.63 -17.58 -8.16
CA LEU A 324 25.37 -18.32 -8.33
C LEU A 324 24.35 -17.92 -7.27
N LEU A 325 24.71 -17.95 -5.98
CA LEU A 325 23.84 -17.53 -4.88
C LEU A 325 23.41 -16.05 -5.00
N ARG A 326 24.29 -15.18 -5.51
CA ARG A 326 23.93 -13.78 -5.82
C ARG A 326 22.88 -13.69 -6.91
N ALA A 327 23.00 -14.48 -7.98
CA ALA A 327 22.05 -14.52 -9.10
C ALA A 327 20.70 -15.15 -8.70
N GLU A 328 20.72 -16.26 -7.94
CA GLU A 328 19.51 -16.86 -7.36
C GLU A 328 18.77 -15.88 -6.45
N ARG A 329 19.49 -15.15 -5.59
CA ARG A 329 18.91 -14.09 -4.76
C ARG A 329 18.30 -12.96 -5.58
N ASP A 330 18.90 -12.57 -6.71
CA ASP A 330 18.33 -11.51 -7.57
C ASP A 330 17.11 -12.00 -8.39
N ASP A 331 17.10 -13.25 -8.85
CA ASP A 331 15.91 -13.89 -9.43
C ASP A 331 14.78 -14.06 -8.39
N LEU A 332 15.09 -14.44 -7.14
CA LEU A 332 14.13 -14.48 -6.04
C LEU A 332 13.60 -13.09 -5.68
N LEU A 333 14.42 -12.04 -5.72
CA LEU A 333 13.96 -10.65 -5.59
C LEU A 333 13.07 -10.23 -6.76
N GLN A 334 13.40 -10.61 -8.00
CA GLN A 334 12.57 -10.33 -9.17
C GLN A 334 11.22 -11.06 -9.09
N LYS A 335 11.22 -12.34 -8.70
CA LYS A 335 10.01 -13.14 -8.42
C LYS A 335 9.20 -12.55 -7.27
N THR A 336 9.85 -12.00 -6.24
CA THR A 336 9.17 -11.31 -5.13
C THR A 336 8.49 -10.03 -5.64
N ARG A 337 9.19 -9.18 -6.40
CA ARG A 337 8.61 -7.98 -7.04
C ARG A 337 7.46 -8.31 -8.00
N MET A 338 7.56 -9.40 -8.77
CA MET A 338 6.47 -9.88 -9.62
C MET A 338 5.27 -10.35 -8.80
N ASN A 339 5.49 -11.09 -7.70
CA ASN A 339 4.43 -11.48 -6.77
C ASN A 339 3.80 -10.28 -6.04
N GLU A 340 4.56 -9.25 -5.68
CA GLU A 340 4.02 -7.99 -5.12
C GLU A 340 3.17 -7.23 -6.13
N ASN A 341 3.60 -7.16 -7.39
CA ASN A 341 2.81 -6.54 -8.47
C ASN A 341 1.53 -7.33 -8.75
N LEU A 342 1.57 -8.67 -8.70
CA LEU A 342 0.37 -9.51 -8.77
C LEU A 342 -0.55 -9.31 -7.56
N LYS A 343 -0.01 -9.23 -6.33
CA LYS A 343 -0.79 -8.90 -5.12
C LYS A 343 -1.46 -7.53 -5.22
N LYS A 344 -0.73 -6.49 -5.65
CA LYS A 344 -1.26 -5.14 -5.90
C LYS A 344 -2.37 -5.16 -6.95
N LYS A 345 -2.21 -5.94 -8.03
CA LYS A 345 -3.24 -6.12 -9.06
C LYS A 345 -4.48 -6.86 -8.54
N ILE A 346 -4.30 -7.90 -7.72
CA ILE A 346 -5.40 -8.63 -7.07
C ILE A 346 -6.15 -7.71 -6.10
N GLN A 347 -5.45 -6.94 -5.27
CA GLN A 347 -6.04 -5.95 -4.37
C GLN A 347 -6.87 -4.91 -5.15
N ALA A 348 -6.30 -4.33 -6.21
CA ALA A 348 -7.00 -3.36 -7.06
C ALA A 348 -8.25 -3.97 -7.72
N LEU A 349 -8.20 -5.25 -8.15
CA LEU A 349 -9.36 -5.96 -8.69
C LEU A 349 -10.42 -6.26 -7.60
N GLN A 350 -10.01 -6.60 -6.38
CA GLN A 350 -10.93 -6.79 -5.26
C GLN A 350 -11.60 -5.49 -4.82
N ASP A 351 -10.89 -4.37 -4.84
CA ASP A 351 -11.46 -3.05 -4.52
C ASP A 351 -12.35 -2.52 -5.66
N GLN A 352 -12.03 -2.86 -6.92
CA GLN A 352 -12.96 -2.71 -8.05
C GLN A 352 -14.20 -3.60 -7.91
N GLU A 353 -14.08 -4.83 -7.38
CA GLU A 353 -15.23 -5.70 -7.15
C GLU A 353 -16.12 -5.19 -5.99
N LYS A 354 -15.52 -4.69 -4.90
CA LYS A 354 -16.23 -4.03 -3.78
C LYS A 354 -16.96 -2.77 -4.25
N THR A 355 -16.33 -1.92 -5.06
CA THR A 355 -17.01 -0.74 -5.62
C THR A 355 -18.11 -1.12 -6.62
N ASN A 356 -17.95 -2.21 -7.36
CA ASN A 356 -19.04 -2.77 -8.18
C ASN A 356 -20.19 -3.34 -7.33
N SER A 357 -19.91 -3.96 -6.17
CA SER A 357 -20.97 -4.48 -5.30
C SER A 357 -21.72 -3.37 -4.58
N THR A 358 -21.04 -2.33 -4.07
CA THR A 358 -21.70 -1.16 -3.49
C THR A 358 -22.51 -0.39 -4.53
N LEU A 359 -21.98 -0.16 -5.74
CA LEU A 359 -22.74 0.48 -6.82
C LEU A 359 -24.00 -0.33 -7.23
N ARG A 360 -23.96 -1.66 -7.16
CA ARG A 360 -25.15 -2.52 -7.39
C ARG A 360 -26.17 -2.41 -6.25
N GLU A 361 -25.71 -2.28 -5.01
CA GLU A 361 -26.57 -2.08 -3.83
C GLU A 361 -27.18 -0.67 -3.81
N ASP A 362 -26.43 0.37 -4.17
CA ASP A 362 -26.92 1.74 -4.36
C ASP A 362 -27.99 1.79 -5.46
N LEU A 363 -27.73 1.18 -6.63
CA LEU A 363 -28.67 1.09 -7.74
C LEU A 363 -29.94 0.33 -7.33
N ARG A 364 -29.82 -0.76 -6.57
CA ARG A 364 -30.97 -1.46 -5.97
C ARG A 364 -31.75 -0.55 -5.03
N SER A 365 -31.09 0.16 -4.11
CA SER A 365 -31.75 1.09 -3.19
C SER A 365 -32.44 2.25 -3.92
N ALA A 366 -31.89 2.70 -5.05
CA ALA A 366 -32.50 3.71 -5.91
C ALA A 366 -33.75 3.17 -6.62
N ASN A 367 -33.72 1.94 -7.11
CA ASN A 367 -34.90 1.26 -7.68
C ASN A 367 -35.99 1.03 -6.64
N ASP A 368 -35.64 0.61 -5.42
CA ASP A 368 -36.59 0.42 -4.32
C ASP A 368 -37.24 1.77 -3.92
N ARG A 369 -36.45 2.86 -3.84
CA ARG A 369 -36.97 4.23 -3.64
C ARG A 369 -37.87 4.70 -4.79
N LEU A 370 -37.55 4.38 -6.04
CA LEU A 370 -38.41 4.69 -7.19
C LEU A 370 -39.73 3.93 -7.12
N GLN A 371 -39.71 2.64 -6.77
CA GLN A 371 -40.91 1.84 -6.58
C GLN A 371 -41.80 2.40 -5.45
N ASP A 372 -41.22 2.85 -4.34
CA ASP A 372 -41.98 3.51 -3.27
C ASP A 372 -42.53 4.89 -3.67
N LEU A 373 -41.78 5.68 -4.46
CA LEU A 373 -42.30 6.92 -5.05
C LEU A 373 -43.47 6.66 -6.01
N ASP A 374 -43.43 5.60 -6.81
CA ASP A 374 -44.52 5.24 -7.70
C ASP A 374 -45.74 4.70 -6.94
N ARG A 375 -45.55 3.87 -5.90
CA ARG A 375 -46.62 3.49 -4.95
C ARG A 375 -47.28 4.72 -4.32
N LEU A 376 -46.50 5.73 -3.94
CA LEU A 376 -47.03 6.98 -3.37
C LEU A 376 -47.78 7.82 -4.42
N LYS A 377 -47.30 7.91 -5.68
CA LYS A 377 -48.04 8.54 -6.78
C LYS A 377 -49.39 7.85 -7.02
N ASP A 378 -49.42 6.52 -7.04
CA ASP A 378 -50.65 5.74 -7.21
C ASP A 378 -51.64 6.02 -6.09
N GLN A 379 -51.20 5.99 -4.83
CA GLN A 379 -52.01 6.35 -3.66
C GLN A 379 -52.53 7.79 -3.74
N CYS A 380 -51.69 8.76 -4.11
CA CYS A 380 -52.12 10.15 -4.32
C CYS A 380 -53.16 10.26 -5.44
N SER A 381 -53.01 9.52 -6.54
CA SER A 381 -53.97 9.50 -7.65
C SER A 381 -55.32 8.88 -7.24
N ALA A 382 -55.30 7.84 -6.41
CA ALA A 382 -56.49 7.19 -5.87
C ALA A 382 -57.23 8.13 -4.89
N LEU A 383 -56.49 8.81 -4.01
CA LEU A 383 -57.05 9.83 -3.11
C LEU A 383 -57.61 11.03 -3.88
N GLN A 384 -56.97 11.47 -4.97
CA GLN A 384 -57.51 12.52 -5.84
C GLN A 384 -58.81 12.08 -6.55
N LYS A 385 -58.90 10.85 -7.05
CA LYS A 385 -60.13 10.28 -7.63
C LYS A 385 -61.25 10.22 -6.60
N ALA A 386 -60.99 9.63 -5.43
CA ALA A 386 -61.95 9.54 -4.34
C ALA A 386 -62.43 10.93 -3.85
N ASN A 387 -61.53 11.93 -3.78
CA ASN A 387 -61.91 13.29 -3.44
C ASN A 387 -62.77 13.96 -4.55
N ALA A 388 -62.45 13.73 -5.82
CA ALA A 388 -63.27 14.20 -6.96
C ALA A 388 -64.65 13.53 -7.02
N GLU A 389 -64.76 12.28 -6.58
CA GLU A 389 -66.03 11.55 -6.44
C GLU A 389 -66.85 12.05 -5.25
N ASN A 390 -66.21 12.27 -4.09
CA ASN A 390 -66.84 12.91 -2.93
C ASN A 390 -67.34 14.33 -3.26
N LEU A 391 -66.57 15.13 -3.99
CA LEU A 391 -66.99 16.47 -4.45
C LEU A 391 -68.24 16.41 -5.36
N LYS A 392 -68.33 15.42 -6.26
CA LYS A 392 -69.54 15.19 -7.07
C LYS A 392 -70.73 14.76 -6.21
N LEU A 393 -70.52 13.89 -5.22
CA LEU A 393 -71.56 13.44 -4.31
C LEU A 393 -72.09 14.58 -3.43
N ILE A 394 -71.21 15.48 -2.96
CA ILE A 394 -71.60 16.71 -2.26
C ILE A 394 -72.40 17.62 -3.19
N ALA A 395 -71.94 17.90 -4.41
CA ALA A 395 -72.66 18.75 -5.36
C ALA A 395 -74.05 18.20 -5.73
N ASN A 396 -74.17 16.87 -5.90
CA ASN A 396 -75.46 16.21 -6.11
C ASN A 396 -76.37 16.36 -4.89
N GLY A 397 -75.85 16.15 -3.67
CA GLY A 397 -76.59 16.34 -2.43
C GLY A 397 -77.03 17.79 -2.19
N GLU A 398 -76.21 18.77 -2.56
CA GLU A 398 -76.57 20.20 -2.53
C GLU A 398 -77.72 20.52 -3.50
N GLN A 399 -77.69 19.94 -4.71
CA GLN A 399 -78.78 20.05 -5.68
C GLN A 399 -80.07 19.38 -5.17
N GLU A 400 -79.99 18.16 -4.63
CA GLU A 400 -81.15 17.48 -4.01
C GLU A 400 -81.74 18.30 -2.85
N ILE A 401 -80.91 18.91 -2.00
CA ILE A 401 -81.34 19.80 -0.92
C ILE A 401 -82.02 21.06 -1.49
N PHE A 402 -81.51 21.61 -2.60
CA PHE A 402 -82.13 22.77 -3.27
C PHE A 402 -83.50 22.42 -3.86
N ASP A 403 -83.62 21.26 -4.51
CA ASP A 403 -84.88 20.81 -5.11
C ASP A 403 -85.91 20.43 -4.04
N GLN A 404 -85.51 19.71 -2.98
CA GLN A 404 -86.35 19.45 -1.80
C GLN A 404 -86.81 20.76 -1.13
N LYS A 405 -85.93 21.76 -1.01
CA LYS A 405 -86.28 23.09 -0.47
C LYS A 405 -87.27 23.85 -1.38
N THR A 406 -87.23 23.58 -2.68
CA THR A 406 -88.12 24.19 -3.68
C THR A 406 -89.49 23.50 -3.71
N THR A 407 -89.54 22.17 -3.70
CA THR A 407 -90.80 21.41 -3.57
C THR A 407 -91.47 21.68 -2.22
N ARG A 408 -90.71 21.76 -1.13
CA ARG A 408 -91.26 22.13 0.19
C ARG A 408 -91.87 23.54 0.19
N LYS A 409 -91.21 24.54 -0.41
CA LYS A 409 -91.80 25.89 -0.59
C LYS A 409 -93.10 25.88 -1.40
N ARG A 410 -93.18 25.04 -2.44
CA ARG A 410 -94.40 24.86 -3.24
C ARG A 410 -95.53 24.27 -2.38
N ILE A 411 -95.26 23.20 -1.64
CA ILE A 411 -96.23 22.56 -0.73
C ILE A 411 -96.63 23.52 0.41
N GLU A 412 -95.70 24.30 0.97
CA GLU A 412 -95.98 25.36 1.95
C GLU A 412 -96.95 26.43 1.39
N HIS A 413 -96.91 26.73 0.09
CA HIS A 413 -97.83 27.65 -0.57
C HIS A 413 -99.19 26.99 -0.87
N GLU A 414 -99.20 25.78 -1.44
CA GLU A 414 -100.42 25.01 -1.71
C GLU A 414 -101.21 24.75 -0.41
N TYR A 415 -100.51 24.44 0.69
CA TYR A 415 -101.08 24.34 2.04
C TYR A 415 -101.73 25.66 2.50
N LYS A 416 -101.02 26.79 2.41
CA LYS A 416 -101.57 28.12 2.79
C LYS A 416 -102.82 28.49 1.99
N VAL A 417 -102.84 28.20 0.69
CA VAL A 417 -104.02 28.41 -0.18
C VAL A 417 -105.17 27.49 0.22
N LEU A 418 -104.88 26.25 0.66
CA LEU A 418 -105.90 25.34 1.17
C LEU A 418 -106.43 25.76 2.54
N THR A 419 -105.58 26.25 3.44
CA THR A 419 -105.97 26.86 4.72
C THR A 419 -106.90 28.05 4.50
N GLN A 420 -106.53 29.00 3.62
CA GLN A 420 -107.37 30.14 3.27
C GLN A 420 -108.73 29.74 2.67
N LYS A 421 -108.77 28.69 1.85
CA LYS A 421 -110.03 28.12 1.33
C LYS A 421 -110.88 27.49 2.42
N TRP A 422 -110.26 26.80 3.39
CA TRP A 422 -110.95 26.22 4.54
C TRP A 422 -111.48 27.30 5.49
N GLU A 423 -110.69 28.34 5.75
CA GLU A 423 -111.09 29.52 6.55
C GLU A 423 -112.25 30.25 5.88
N ALA A 424 -112.19 30.53 4.57
CA ALA A 424 -113.29 31.14 3.83
C ALA A 424 -114.55 30.25 3.76
N ALA A 425 -114.40 28.93 3.64
CA ALA A 425 -115.51 27.99 3.70
C ALA A 425 -116.13 27.92 5.10
N LYS A 426 -115.32 28.01 6.16
CA LYS A 426 -115.77 28.06 7.55
C LYS A 426 -116.43 29.39 7.90
N GLU A 427 -115.90 30.52 7.44
CA GLU A 427 -116.56 31.83 7.52
C GLU A 427 -117.91 31.81 6.81
N ARG A 428 -117.98 31.19 5.63
CA ARG A 428 -119.25 30.99 4.92
C ARG A 428 -120.17 30.09 5.75
N GLN A 429 -119.71 28.98 6.30
CA GLN A 429 -120.53 28.10 7.15
C GLN A 429 -121.06 28.84 8.39
N VAL A 430 -120.25 29.72 9.00
CA VAL A 430 -120.69 30.58 10.12
C VAL A 430 -121.76 31.56 9.66
N LYS A 431 -121.58 32.26 8.54
CA LYS A 431 -122.58 33.19 7.97
C LYS A 431 -123.87 32.46 7.55
N ASP A 432 -123.74 31.31 6.91
CA ASP A 432 -124.87 30.45 6.53
C ASP A 432 -125.61 29.97 7.82
N HIS A 433 -124.90 29.59 8.89
CA HIS A 433 -125.48 29.23 10.19
C HIS A 433 -126.10 30.42 10.93
N GLU A 434 -125.48 31.61 10.91
CA GLU A 434 -126.05 32.86 11.40
C GLU A 434 -127.39 33.11 10.68
N THR A 435 -127.43 33.06 9.34
CA THR A 435 -128.69 33.23 8.60
C THR A 435 -129.72 32.13 8.86
N ILE A 436 -129.31 30.89 9.16
CA ILE A 436 -130.22 29.82 9.60
C ILE A 436 -130.82 30.18 10.96
N THR A 437 -130.01 30.53 11.97
CA THR A 437 -130.56 30.94 13.28
C THR A 437 -131.42 32.20 13.18
N ASP A 438 -131.10 33.12 12.27
CA ASP A 438 -131.89 34.31 11.97
C ASP A 438 -133.22 33.97 11.26
N LEU A 439 -133.30 32.85 10.53
CA LEU A 439 -134.53 32.31 9.94
C LEU A 439 -135.32 31.47 10.95
N GLU A 440 -134.66 30.70 11.81
CA GLU A 440 -135.27 29.97 12.93
C GLU A 440 -135.92 30.94 13.94
N ASN A 441 -135.26 32.05 14.27
CA ASN A 441 -135.84 33.13 15.08
C ASN A 441 -137.06 33.78 14.41
N LYS A 442 -137.05 33.92 13.07
CA LYS A 442 -138.20 34.43 12.29
C LYS A 442 -139.34 33.41 12.23
N LEU A 443 -139.03 32.11 12.12
CA LEU A 443 -140.02 31.04 12.21
C LEU A 443 -140.63 30.98 13.61
N GLN A 444 -139.82 30.97 14.68
CA GLN A 444 -140.30 30.97 16.06
C GLN A 444 -141.18 32.19 16.39
N THR A 445 -140.86 33.38 15.85
CA THR A 445 -141.71 34.57 16.02
C THR A 445 -142.98 34.55 15.15
N LEU A 446 -142.98 33.83 14.02
CA LEU A 446 -144.20 33.55 13.24
C LEU A 446 -145.06 32.45 13.88
N GLU A 447 -144.47 31.42 14.49
CA GLU A 447 -145.13 30.36 15.27
C GLU A 447 -145.78 30.92 16.54
N LEU A 448 -145.15 31.92 17.19
CA LEU A 448 -145.77 32.71 18.27
C LEU A 448 -146.94 33.61 17.79
N GLY A 449 -147.14 33.74 16.47
CA GLY A 449 -148.27 34.46 15.85
C GLY A 449 -149.24 33.61 15.03
N GLY A 450 -148.99 32.29 14.88
CA GLY A 450 -149.71 31.42 13.94
C GLY A 450 -149.99 30.03 14.52
N SER A 451 -151.26 29.70 14.71
CA SER A 451 -151.67 28.44 15.35
C SER A 451 -151.66 27.25 14.40
N ASN A 452 -151.12 26.13 14.89
CA ASN A 452 -151.36 24.74 14.49
C ASN A 452 -151.19 24.33 13.01
N THR A 453 -150.20 23.47 12.74
CA THR A 453 -150.47 22.07 12.34
C THR A 453 -149.35 21.13 12.78
N ASN A 454 -149.71 20.00 13.40
CA ASN A 454 -148.80 18.85 13.57
C ASN A 454 -148.57 18.15 12.23
N GLY A 455 -147.36 17.63 11.99
CA GLY A 455 -147.05 16.78 10.83
C GLY A 455 -145.83 15.89 11.06
N ALA A 456 -146.04 14.56 11.04
CA ALA A 456 -145.04 13.50 11.23
C ALA A 456 -143.71 13.75 10.49
N SER A 457 -142.53 13.58 11.13
CA SER A 457 -141.94 12.28 11.52
C SER A 457 -141.77 11.31 10.34
N GLY A 458 -140.58 11.29 9.74
CA GLY A 458 -140.22 10.34 8.70
C GLY A 458 -138.74 10.37 8.28
N GLY A 459 -138.05 9.22 8.39
CA GLY A 459 -137.11 8.81 7.34
C GLY A 459 -135.62 9.15 7.40
N LEU A 460 -135.09 9.87 8.40
CA LEU A 460 -133.66 10.26 8.43
C LEU A 460 -132.63 9.10 8.46
N GLY A 461 -133.07 7.84 8.55
CA GLY A 461 -132.20 6.67 8.35
C GLY A 461 -131.95 6.32 6.88
N GLU A 462 -132.89 6.61 5.97
CA GLU A 462 -132.85 6.11 4.59
C GLU A 462 -132.04 7.04 3.66
N GLU A 463 -132.06 8.36 3.90
CA GLU A 463 -131.08 9.28 3.29
C GLU A 463 -129.67 9.11 3.87
N LEU A 464 -129.53 8.61 5.09
CA LEU A 464 -128.21 8.22 5.62
C LEU A 464 -127.68 6.97 4.92
N GLU A 465 -128.51 5.93 4.70
CA GLU A 465 -128.12 4.80 3.85
C GLU A 465 -127.85 5.21 2.39
N ALA A 466 -128.59 6.17 1.83
CA ALA A 466 -128.31 6.71 0.50
C ALA A 466 -126.98 7.50 0.47
N SER A 467 -126.69 8.29 1.50
CA SER A 467 -125.41 9.00 1.64
C SER A 467 -124.24 8.05 1.93
N GLU A 468 -124.45 6.95 2.65
CA GLU A 468 -123.42 5.94 2.88
C GLU A 468 -123.21 5.05 1.64
N LYS A 469 -124.26 4.73 0.87
CA LYS A 469 -124.11 4.10 -0.45
C LYS A 469 -123.38 5.01 -1.44
N ALA A 470 -123.74 6.29 -1.55
CA ALA A 470 -123.01 7.25 -2.38
C ALA A 470 -121.55 7.49 -1.91
N ARG A 471 -121.24 7.21 -0.65
CA ARG A 471 -119.88 7.26 -0.07
C ARG A 471 -119.12 5.94 -0.23
N ALA A 472 -119.82 4.81 -0.26
CA ALA A 472 -119.28 3.47 -0.48
C ALA A 472 -119.04 3.18 -1.96
N GLU A 473 -119.93 3.60 -2.86
CA GLU A 473 -119.70 3.57 -4.32
C GLU A 473 -118.49 4.44 -4.68
N ARG A 474 -118.38 5.65 -4.12
CA ARG A 474 -117.17 6.49 -4.23
C ARG A 474 -115.94 5.97 -3.49
N ALA A 475 -116.06 4.86 -2.75
CA ALA A 475 -114.93 4.13 -2.17
C ALA A 475 -114.56 2.88 -2.99
N MET A 476 -115.53 2.20 -3.62
CA MET A 476 -115.28 1.05 -4.50
C MET A 476 -114.86 1.46 -5.92
N ASP A 477 -115.32 2.61 -6.42
CA ASP A 477 -114.83 3.26 -7.66
C ASP A 477 -113.42 3.86 -7.50
N ARG A 478 -112.68 3.40 -6.48
CA ARG A 478 -111.25 3.62 -6.24
C ARG A 478 -110.46 2.34 -5.96
N SER A 479 -111.11 1.17 -5.97
CA SER A 479 -110.47 -0.13 -5.69
C SER A 479 -110.35 -1.07 -6.90
N GLN A 480 -110.89 -0.71 -8.07
CA GLN A 480 -110.71 -1.46 -9.33
C GLN A 480 -110.48 -0.49 -10.51
N GLY A 481 -109.35 0.24 -10.51
CA GLY A 481 -109.21 1.31 -11.49
C GLY A 481 -107.87 2.02 -11.69
N ASP A 482 -106.72 1.48 -11.26
CA ASP A 482 -105.52 1.57 -12.10
C ASP A 482 -104.40 0.63 -11.64
N ASN A 483 -103.69 0.01 -12.59
CA ASN A 483 -102.56 -0.88 -12.31
C ASN A 483 -101.22 -0.16 -12.60
N ILE A 484 -101.11 1.06 -12.08
CA ILE A 484 -99.94 1.93 -12.22
C ILE A 484 -99.17 1.90 -10.90
N PRO A 485 -97.87 1.55 -10.90
CA PRO A 485 -97.06 1.58 -9.68
C PRO A 485 -96.83 3.04 -9.26
N SER A 486 -97.62 3.51 -8.29
CA SER A 486 -97.38 4.80 -7.63
C SER A 486 -95.97 4.80 -7.05
N ALA A 487 -95.19 5.86 -7.33
CA ALA A 487 -93.81 5.97 -6.89
C ALA A 487 -93.69 5.78 -5.37
N ASP A 488 -94.60 6.34 -4.59
CA ASP A 488 -94.64 6.18 -3.13
C ASP A 488 -94.89 4.73 -2.71
N ALA A 489 -95.69 3.95 -3.45
CA ALA A 489 -95.87 2.53 -3.16
C ALA A 489 -94.58 1.73 -3.42
N THR A 490 -93.90 1.99 -4.54
CA THR A 490 -92.60 1.36 -4.83
C THR A 490 -91.50 1.81 -3.87
N ILE A 491 -91.52 3.06 -3.40
CA ILE A 491 -90.56 3.59 -2.42
C ILE A 491 -90.86 3.04 -1.02
N LEU A 492 -92.13 2.87 -0.65
CA LEU A 492 -92.52 2.20 0.60
C LEU A 492 -92.14 0.71 0.57
N GLN A 493 -92.31 0.04 -0.57
CA GLN A 493 -91.87 -1.35 -0.75
C GLN A 493 -90.35 -1.46 -0.70
N GLN A 494 -89.59 -0.61 -1.41
CA GLN A 494 -88.12 -0.55 -1.30
C GLN A 494 -87.65 -0.22 0.13
N LYS A 495 -88.37 0.62 0.88
CA LYS A 495 -88.07 0.90 2.29
C LYS A 495 -88.39 -0.29 3.19
N LEU A 496 -89.48 -1.02 2.93
CA LEU A 496 -89.82 -2.26 3.61
C LEU A 496 -88.73 -3.31 3.36
N ASP A 497 -88.34 -3.52 2.09
CA ASP A 497 -87.32 -4.46 1.66
C ASP A 497 -85.92 -4.08 2.19
N ALA A 498 -85.60 -2.79 2.28
CA ALA A 498 -84.36 -2.32 2.92
C ALA A 498 -84.37 -2.51 4.44
N ILE A 499 -85.54 -2.38 5.10
CA ILE A 499 -85.70 -2.62 6.54
C ILE A 499 -85.67 -4.12 6.84
N THR A 500 -86.31 -4.98 6.05
CA THR A 500 -86.23 -6.44 6.21
C THR A 500 -84.83 -6.94 5.86
N ALA A 501 -84.18 -6.47 4.80
CA ALA A 501 -82.78 -6.80 4.52
C ALA A 501 -81.83 -6.32 5.63
N ARG A 502 -82.12 -5.20 6.29
CA ARG A 502 -81.37 -4.75 7.47
C ARG A 502 -81.65 -5.60 8.71
N ASN A 503 -82.90 -5.97 8.98
CA ASN A 503 -83.25 -6.86 10.09
C ASN A 503 -82.63 -8.24 9.88
N ASN A 504 -82.74 -8.84 8.69
CA ASN A 504 -82.10 -10.12 8.38
C ASN A 504 -80.58 -10.06 8.56
N LYS A 505 -79.93 -8.95 8.20
CA LYS A 505 -78.50 -8.73 8.47
C LYS A 505 -78.20 -8.64 9.97
N LEU A 506 -78.96 -7.84 10.72
CA LEU A 506 -78.83 -7.75 12.17
C LEU A 506 -79.12 -9.09 12.85
N GLU A 507 -80.07 -9.89 12.36
CA GLU A 507 -80.34 -11.24 12.83
C GLU A 507 -79.18 -12.19 12.54
N THR A 508 -78.56 -12.13 11.35
CA THR A 508 -77.32 -12.88 11.08
C THR A 508 -76.16 -12.40 11.95
N GLU A 509 -75.97 -11.10 12.16
CA GLU A 509 -74.94 -10.54 13.04
C GLU A 509 -75.18 -10.94 14.51
N TYR A 510 -76.44 -10.96 14.97
CA TYR A 510 -76.79 -11.45 16.31
C TYR A 510 -76.59 -12.96 16.46
N LEU A 511 -76.84 -13.75 15.42
CA LEU A 511 -76.59 -15.20 15.40
C LEU A 511 -75.09 -15.51 15.37
N ASP A 512 -74.30 -14.77 14.59
CA ASP A 512 -72.84 -14.87 14.52
C ASP A 512 -72.22 -14.50 15.88
N ILE A 513 -72.65 -13.39 16.48
CA ILE A 513 -72.28 -13.00 17.86
C ILE A 513 -72.75 -14.03 18.92
N LEU A 514 -73.84 -14.77 18.67
CA LEU A 514 -74.28 -15.87 19.53
C LEU A 514 -73.43 -17.13 19.35
N GLN A 515 -72.97 -17.43 18.14
CA GLN A 515 -72.02 -18.52 17.87
C GLN A 515 -70.64 -18.22 18.44
N ASP A 516 -70.13 -16.99 18.26
CA ASP A 516 -68.92 -16.50 18.91
C ASP A 516 -69.02 -16.56 20.44
N LYS A 517 -70.14 -16.10 21.02
CA LYS A 517 -70.36 -16.20 22.46
C LYS A 517 -70.44 -17.64 22.95
N LEU A 518 -71.09 -18.54 22.21
CA LEU A 518 -71.14 -19.97 22.56
C LEU A 518 -69.75 -20.62 22.45
N GLY A 519 -68.95 -20.26 21.44
CA GLY A 519 -67.56 -20.69 21.29
C GLY A 519 -66.66 -20.16 22.40
N LEU A 520 -66.84 -18.90 22.80
CA LEU A 520 -66.13 -18.29 23.94
C LEU A 520 -66.59 -18.85 25.29
N GLU A 521 -67.88 -19.14 25.48
CA GLU A 521 -68.39 -19.82 26.67
C GLU A 521 -67.86 -21.27 26.73
N THR A 522 -67.78 -21.97 25.61
CA THR A 522 -67.16 -23.31 25.53
C THR A 522 -65.67 -23.23 25.89
N ALA A 523 -64.91 -22.31 25.28
CA ALA A 523 -63.49 -22.11 25.60
C ALA A 523 -63.26 -21.66 27.05
N LEU A 524 -64.19 -20.91 27.65
CA LEU A 524 -64.17 -20.54 29.07
C LEU A 524 -64.59 -21.70 29.99
N GLN A 525 -65.44 -22.62 29.52
CA GLN A 525 -65.78 -23.87 30.20
C GLN A 525 -64.56 -24.82 30.21
N ASP A 526 -63.87 -24.96 29.08
CA ASP A 526 -62.61 -25.72 28.95
C ASP A 526 -61.48 -25.12 29.82
N LEU A 527 -61.46 -23.79 29.98
CA LEU A 527 -60.59 -23.09 30.93
C LEU A 527 -60.99 -23.26 32.42
N ARG A 528 -62.16 -23.84 32.69
CA ARG A 528 -62.77 -23.92 34.03
C ARG A 528 -62.88 -25.36 34.55
N GLU A 529 -62.90 -26.38 33.69
CA GLU A 529 -62.79 -27.79 34.09
C GLU A 529 -61.32 -28.25 34.18
N PRO A 530 -60.78 -28.53 35.38
CA PRO A 530 -59.37 -28.88 35.58
C PRO A 530 -59.06 -30.37 35.29
N THR A 531 -59.87 -31.05 34.47
CA THR A 531 -60.02 -32.52 34.50
C THR A 531 -60.11 -33.22 33.14
N ARG A 532 -59.69 -32.57 32.05
CA ARG A 532 -59.48 -33.23 30.75
C ARG A 532 -57.99 -33.28 30.39
N GLU A 533 -57.50 -34.46 30.02
CA GLU A 533 -56.09 -34.70 29.73
C GLU A 533 -55.63 -33.95 28.45
N PRO A 534 -54.36 -33.54 28.36
CA PRO A 534 -53.90 -32.64 27.32
C PRO A 534 -53.64 -33.35 25.98
N GLU A 535 -54.26 -32.85 24.91
CA GLU A 535 -53.71 -33.05 23.57
C GLU A 535 -52.42 -32.19 23.45
N GLU A 536 -51.30 -32.83 23.10
CA GLU A 536 -49.94 -32.28 23.33
C GLU A 536 -49.56 -31.04 22.49
N ASN A 537 -50.45 -30.56 21.60
CA ASN A 537 -50.12 -29.56 20.58
C ASN A 537 -51.00 -28.29 20.63
N VAL A 538 -51.16 -27.70 21.82
CA VAL A 538 -51.68 -26.34 21.97
C VAL A 538 -50.50 -25.37 22.17
N PRO A 539 -50.15 -24.51 21.18
CA PRO A 539 -48.99 -23.61 21.26
C PRO A 539 -48.99 -22.68 22.49
N PHE A 540 -50.18 -22.34 23.00
CA PHE A 540 -50.35 -21.55 24.22
C PHE A 540 -49.80 -22.25 25.48
N LEU A 541 -49.82 -23.59 25.56
CA LEU A 541 -49.21 -24.34 26.66
C LEU A 541 -47.68 -24.28 26.61
N GLU A 542 -47.08 -24.33 25.42
CA GLU A 542 -45.64 -24.08 25.26
C GLU A 542 -45.26 -22.64 25.60
N GLN A 543 -46.00 -21.66 25.06
CA GLN A 543 -45.75 -20.24 25.35
C GLN A 543 -45.89 -19.96 26.84
N ARG A 544 -46.88 -20.56 27.52
CA ARG A 544 -47.03 -20.49 28.99
C ARG A 544 -45.87 -21.16 29.72
N LYS A 545 -45.39 -22.34 29.30
CA LYS A 545 -44.18 -22.97 29.88
C LYS A 545 -42.94 -22.08 29.70
N LYS A 546 -42.73 -21.53 28.50
CA LYS A 546 -41.61 -20.63 28.15
C LYS A 546 -41.67 -19.31 28.96
N LEU A 547 -42.86 -18.72 29.09
CA LEU A 547 -43.09 -17.51 29.90
C LEU A 547 -42.89 -17.80 31.40
N GLN A 548 -43.37 -18.94 31.90
CA GLN A 548 -43.17 -19.35 33.30
C GLN A 548 -41.70 -19.64 33.62
N ALA A 549 -40.95 -20.22 32.67
CA ALA A 549 -39.51 -20.41 32.80
C ALA A 549 -38.77 -19.06 32.82
N ALA A 550 -39.06 -18.14 31.90
CA ALA A 550 -38.49 -16.79 31.89
C ALA A 550 -38.85 -15.98 33.15
N GLN A 551 -40.07 -16.16 33.71
CA GLN A 551 -40.44 -15.58 35.00
C GLN A 551 -39.65 -16.17 36.16
N ALA A 552 -39.39 -17.49 36.17
CA ALA A 552 -38.54 -18.14 37.17
C ALA A 552 -37.08 -17.65 37.07
N GLU A 553 -36.52 -17.55 35.87
CA GLU A 553 -35.17 -17.02 35.61
C GLU A 553 -35.04 -15.55 36.03
N ILE A 554 -36.01 -14.69 35.69
CA ILE A 554 -36.06 -13.29 36.18
C ILE A 554 -36.16 -13.23 37.71
N GLN A 555 -36.88 -14.16 38.34
CA GLN A 555 -36.98 -14.22 39.80
C GLN A 555 -35.70 -14.75 40.45
N GLU A 556 -34.99 -15.68 39.82
CA GLU A 556 -33.67 -16.13 40.26
C GLU A 556 -32.61 -15.04 40.10
N MET A 557 -32.55 -14.35 38.96
CA MET A 557 -31.66 -13.19 38.75
C MET A 557 -31.94 -12.06 39.74
N ARG A 558 -33.21 -11.84 40.14
CA ARG A 558 -33.57 -10.91 41.23
C ARG A 558 -33.10 -11.40 42.59
N ASN A 559 -33.15 -12.71 42.87
CA ASN A 559 -32.61 -13.29 44.10
C ASN A 559 -31.08 -13.16 44.15
N GLN A 560 -30.37 -13.42 43.06
CA GLN A 560 -28.92 -13.22 42.94
C GLN A 560 -28.54 -11.73 43.08
N GLN A 561 -29.33 -10.81 42.49
CA GLN A 561 -29.14 -9.37 42.69
C GLN A 561 -29.42 -8.98 44.16
N PHE A 562 -30.35 -9.64 44.85
CA PHE A 562 -30.60 -9.41 46.27
C PHE A 562 -29.45 -9.93 47.15
N THR A 563 -28.92 -11.14 46.91
CA THR A 563 -27.77 -11.66 47.68
C THR A 563 -26.51 -10.83 47.45
N ALA A 564 -26.19 -10.45 46.21
CA ALA A 564 -25.08 -9.56 45.93
C ALA A 564 -25.22 -8.18 46.62
N ASN A 565 -26.44 -7.66 46.75
CA ASN A 565 -26.71 -6.43 47.50
C ASN A 565 -26.57 -6.62 49.02
N THR A 566 -26.99 -7.75 49.60
CA THR A 566 -26.78 -8.03 51.03
C THR A 566 -25.31 -8.29 51.35
N GLU A 567 -24.56 -8.93 50.44
CA GLU A 567 -23.11 -9.09 50.54
C GLU A 567 -22.40 -7.73 50.50
N MET A 568 -22.71 -6.87 49.52
CA MET A 568 -22.18 -5.50 49.45
C MET A 568 -22.57 -4.68 50.70
N ALA A 569 -23.77 -4.86 51.25
CA ALA A 569 -24.15 -4.23 52.52
C ALA A 569 -23.28 -4.74 53.68
N SER A 570 -23.04 -6.05 53.79
CA SER A 570 -22.16 -6.63 54.82
C SER A 570 -20.70 -6.17 54.68
N ILE A 571 -20.22 -5.95 53.45
CA ILE A 571 -18.87 -5.43 53.17
C ILE A 571 -18.79 -3.97 53.61
N LYS A 572 -19.81 -3.16 53.32
CA LYS A 572 -19.90 -1.77 53.79
C LYS A 572 -20.00 -1.69 55.32
N GLU A 573 -20.75 -2.59 55.96
CA GLU A 573 -20.83 -2.68 57.43
C GLU A 573 -19.47 -3.05 58.04
N LYS A 574 -18.76 -4.05 57.49
CA LYS A 574 -17.39 -4.42 57.91
C LYS A 574 -16.42 -3.24 57.74
N LEU A 575 -16.50 -2.51 56.63
CA LEU A 575 -15.65 -1.35 56.35
C LEU A 575 -15.95 -0.21 57.33
N MET A 576 -17.23 0.09 57.60
CA MET A 576 -17.62 1.06 58.63
C MET A 576 -17.21 0.62 60.05
N ALA A 577 -17.22 -0.68 60.36
CA ALA A 577 -16.74 -1.21 61.63
C ALA A 577 -15.22 -1.02 61.79
N VAL A 578 -14.42 -1.29 60.74
CA VAL A 578 -12.98 -1.00 60.72
C VAL A 578 -12.71 0.50 60.84
N GLN A 579 -13.43 1.34 60.09
CA GLN A 579 -13.29 2.79 60.16
C GLN A 579 -13.63 3.34 61.55
N LYS A 580 -14.66 2.78 62.21
CA LYS A 580 -15.01 3.09 63.61
C LYS A 580 -14.01 2.55 64.64
N GLN A 581 -13.27 1.50 64.32
CA GLN A 581 -12.16 1.03 65.15
C GLN A 581 -10.94 1.95 65.06
N LEU A 582 -10.68 2.56 63.89
CA LEU A 582 -9.67 3.61 63.73
C LEU A 582 -10.01 4.86 64.56
N THR A 583 -11.26 5.35 64.51
CA THR A 583 -11.66 6.58 65.22
C THR A 583 -11.69 6.45 66.75
N ASN A 584 -11.56 5.24 67.30
CA ASN A 584 -11.73 4.96 68.73
C ASN A 584 -10.40 4.65 69.47
N LYS A 585 -9.24 4.85 68.82
CA LYS A 585 -7.92 4.71 69.45
C LYS A 585 -7.16 6.03 69.47
N ASP A 586 -7.42 6.83 70.50
CA ASP A 586 -6.49 7.90 70.92
C ASP A 586 -5.17 7.28 71.37
N VAL A 587 -4.18 7.23 70.47
CA VAL A 587 -2.78 6.94 70.81
C VAL A 587 -1.91 8.04 70.20
N GLN A 588 -1.41 8.92 71.06
CA GLN A 588 -0.36 9.85 70.68
C GLN A 588 0.93 9.08 70.41
N LEU A 589 1.34 8.99 69.14
CA LEU A 589 2.74 8.95 68.68
C LEU A 589 2.76 9.13 67.15
N ASP A 590 3.91 9.56 66.63
CA ASP A 590 4.27 9.72 65.21
C ASP A 590 3.37 10.56 64.28
N GLY A 591 2.26 11.12 64.77
CA GLY A 591 1.32 11.91 63.98
C GLY A 591 1.93 13.06 63.17
N ASN A 592 3.08 13.63 63.56
CA ASN A 592 3.78 14.62 62.72
C ASN A 592 4.62 13.98 61.61
N ALA A 593 5.22 12.80 61.81
CA ALA A 593 5.91 12.06 60.75
C ALA A 593 4.91 11.44 59.76
N GLU A 594 3.76 10.97 60.26
CA GLU A 594 2.63 10.60 59.41
C GLU A 594 2.05 11.81 58.67
N TYR A 595 1.90 12.99 59.30
CA TYR A 595 1.48 14.20 58.57
C TYR A 595 2.53 14.67 57.56
N GLN A 596 3.82 14.54 57.85
CA GLN A 596 4.90 14.85 56.92
C GLN A 596 4.83 13.91 55.72
N THR A 597 4.90 12.58 55.93
CA THR A 597 4.82 11.58 54.85
C THR A 597 3.48 11.56 54.11
N LEU A 598 2.37 11.96 54.76
CA LEU A 598 1.09 12.17 54.10
C LEU A 598 1.07 13.48 53.29
N THR A 599 1.72 14.54 53.74
CA THR A 599 1.91 15.79 52.98
C THR A 599 2.84 15.57 51.79
N ASP A 600 3.92 14.81 51.99
CA ASP A 600 4.87 14.42 50.94
C ASP A 600 4.14 13.55 49.91
N ARG A 601 3.39 12.51 50.34
CA ARG A 601 2.50 11.72 49.48
C ARG A 601 1.39 12.52 48.81
N TYR A 602 0.82 13.54 49.46
CA TYR A 602 -0.11 14.46 48.78
C TYR A 602 0.62 15.33 47.78
N SER A 603 1.89 15.71 48.01
CA SER A 603 2.71 16.42 47.02
C SER A 603 3.11 15.52 45.86
N GLU A 604 3.40 14.25 46.11
CA GLU A 604 3.71 13.22 45.10
C GLU A 604 2.46 12.89 44.29
N LEU A 605 1.31 12.69 44.94
CA LEU A 605 0.03 12.48 44.29
C LEU A 605 -0.46 13.72 43.56
N HIS A 606 -0.17 14.93 44.05
CA HIS A 606 -0.48 16.17 43.35
C HIS A 606 0.43 16.37 42.14
N LYS A 607 1.76 16.16 42.26
CA LYS A 607 2.70 16.12 41.13
C LYS A 607 2.37 15.02 40.14
N HIS A 608 1.86 13.88 40.60
CA HIS A 608 1.39 12.80 39.73
C HIS A 608 0.04 13.13 39.10
N SER A 609 -0.86 13.86 39.77
CA SER A 609 -2.07 14.41 39.15
C SER A 609 -1.72 15.51 38.14
N GLU A 610 -0.72 16.34 38.40
CA GLU A 610 -0.20 17.33 37.46
C GLU A 610 0.54 16.67 36.30
N SER A 611 1.31 15.60 36.54
CA SER A 611 1.93 14.76 35.51
C SER A 611 0.87 14.09 34.67
N VAL A 612 -0.13 13.43 35.27
CA VAL A 612 -1.25 12.81 34.55
C VAL A 612 -2.12 13.85 33.86
N GLU A 613 -2.32 15.04 34.40
CA GLU A 613 -3.03 16.14 33.72
C GLU A 613 -2.18 16.73 32.59
N ALA A 614 -0.85 16.77 32.71
CA ALA A 614 0.08 17.16 31.64
C ALA A 614 0.17 16.09 30.56
N GLU A 615 0.25 14.80 30.91
CA GLU A 615 0.20 13.64 30.02
C GLU A 615 -1.17 13.51 29.34
N LEU A 616 -2.27 13.86 30.02
CA LEU A 616 -3.62 13.87 29.44
C LEU A 616 -3.84 15.17 28.63
N ALA A 617 -3.19 16.29 28.97
CA ALA A 617 -3.13 17.48 28.12
C ALA A 617 -2.26 17.26 26.88
N GLU A 618 -1.15 16.52 27.02
CA GLU A 618 -0.27 16.09 25.94
C GLU A 618 -0.96 15.04 25.09
N GLN A 619 -1.58 14.01 25.65
CA GLN A 619 -2.45 13.08 24.91
C GLN A 619 -3.61 13.82 24.25
N ARG A 620 -4.18 14.87 24.85
CA ARG A 620 -5.17 15.73 24.18
C ARG A 620 -4.54 16.62 23.11
N ALA A 621 -3.29 17.03 23.23
CA ALA A 621 -2.56 17.82 22.24
C ALA A 621 -2.10 16.94 21.07
N LEU A 622 -1.61 15.74 21.33
CA LEU A 622 -1.29 14.65 20.40
C LEU A 622 -2.54 14.07 19.77
N LEU A 623 -3.68 13.96 20.47
CA LEU A 623 -4.97 13.60 19.87
C LEU A 623 -5.52 14.75 19.04
N ARG A 624 -5.44 16.01 19.49
CA ARG A 624 -5.79 17.18 18.65
C ARG A 624 -4.86 17.30 17.46
N HIS A 625 -3.58 17.00 17.61
CA HIS A 625 -2.61 16.97 16.52
C HIS A 625 -2.89 15.78 15.60
N ALA A 626 -3.19 14.59 16.10
CA ALA A 626 -3.58 13.43 15.31
C ALA A 626 -5.01 13.51 14.75
N LEU A 627 -5.86 14.43 15.22
CA LEU A 627 -7.19 14.72 14.68
C LEU A 627 -7.19 15.92 13.73
N LEU A 628 -6.33 16.93 13.91
CA LEU A 628 -6.00 17.89 12.87
C LEU A 628 -5.26 17.19 11.75
N ASN A 629 -4.19 16.45 12.08
CA ASN A 629 -3.41 15.69 11.13
C ASN A 629 -4.27 14.58 10.51
N SER A 630 -5.15 13.84 11.21
CA SER A 630 -6.07 12.92 10.50
C SER A 630 -7.14 13.66 9.69
N ALA A 631 -7.61 14.85 10.07
CA ALA A 631 -8.46 15.68 9.20
C ALA A 631 -7.68 16.31 8.02
N GLN A 632 -6.35 16.41 8.11
CA GLN A 632 -5.43 16.79 7.04
C GLN A 632 -5.07 15.58 6.16
N LEU A 633 -4.97 14.37 6.73
CA LEU A 633 -4.72 13.07 6.09
C LEU A 633 -6.01 12.35 5.63
N LEU A 634 -7.15 13.00 5.83
CA LEU A 634 -8.44 12.75 5.17
C LEU A 634 -8.76 13.87 4.15
N LYS A 635 -7.87 14.85 4.00
CA LYS A 635 -7.91 15.93 2.99
C LYS A 635 -6.87 15.70 1.90
N GLU A 636 -5.62 15.45 2.30
CA GLU A 636 -4.71 14.58 1.57
C GLU A 636 -5.40 13.22 1.43
N SER A 637 -5.42 12.67 0.22
CA SER A 637 -5.78 11.27 0.03
C SER A 637 -4.67 10.38 0.59
N ALA A 638 -5.00 9.10 0.82
CA ALA A 638 -4.00 8.10 1.17
C ALA A 638 -2.88 8.01 0.10
N GLU A 639 -3.16 8.38 -1.15
CA GLU A 639 -2.16 8.46 -2.22
C GLU A 639 -1.18 9.60 -1.98
N THR A 640 -1.65 10.82 -1.67
CA THR A 640 -0.74 11.93 -1.33
C THR A 640 0.08 11.66 -0.07
N ARG A 641 -0.47 10.96 0.93
CA ARG A 641 0.29 10.49 2.08
C ARG A 641 1.40 9.51 1.66
N ASN A 642 1.03 8.46 0.92
CA ASN A 642 1.99 7.46 0.41
C ASN A 642 3.05 8.10 -0.49
N GLU A 643 2.70 9.11 -1.28
CA GLU A 643 3.67 9.90 -2.05
C GLU A 643 4.62 10.68 -1.15
N ASN A 644 4.14 11.31 -0.08
CA ASN A 644 4.98 12.11 0.82
C ASN A 644 5.93 11.21 1.64
N GLU A 645 5.44 10.05 2.09
CA GLU A 645 6.26 9.01 2.72
C GLU A 645 7.28 8.40 1.72
N TYR A 646 6.89 8.22 0.45
CA TYR A 646 7.80 7.78 -0.63
C TYR A 646 8.86 8.83 -0.99
N LYS A 647 8.50 10.13 -1.03
CA LYS A 647 9.43 11.26 -1.22
C LYS A 647 10.45 11.32 -0.08
N LEU A 648 10.01 11.11 1.17
CA LEU A 648 10.91 11.06 2.34
C LEU A 648 11.85 9.85 2.27
N LEU A 649 11.36 8.66 1.90
CA LEU A 649 12.19 7.47 1.69
C LEU A 649 13.22 7.67 0.57
N LEU A 650 12.83 8.33 -0.53
CA LEU A 650 13.75 8.75 -1.59
C LEU A 650 14.83 9.70 -1.06
N GLN A 651 14.45 10.71 -0.28
CA GLN A 651 15.39 11.67 0.31
C GLN A 651 16.37 11.00 1.29
N GLN A 652 15.91 10.05 2.11
CA GLN A 652 16.80 9.30 3.02
C GLN A 652 17.76 8.39 2.24
N LEU A 653 17.29 7.65 1.23
CA LEU A 653 18.14 6.84 0.36
C LEU A 653 19.11 7.69 -0.50
N GLN A 654 18.72 8.91 -0.85
CA GLN A 654 19.55 9.84 -1.59
C GLN A 654 20.65 10.47 -0.70
N ALA A 655 20.36 10.74 0.58
CA ALA A 655 21.38 11.15 1.55
C ALA A 655 22.47 10.08 1.74
N VAL A 656 22.08 8.81 1.90
CA VAL A 656 23.03 7.68 1.98
C VAL A 656 23.85 7.52 0.70
N ARG A 657 23.24 7.74 -0.47
CA ARG A 657 23.93 7.72 -1.76
C ARG A 657 24.91 8.89 -1.94
N ASP A 658 24.61 10.04 -1.34
CA ASP A 658 25.42 11.25 -1.42
C ASP A 658 26.56 11.27 -0.38
N ALA A 659 26.48 10.46 0.69
CA ALA A 659 27.52 10.24 1.70
C ALA A 659 27.77 8.74 1.95
N PRO A 660 28.40 8.01 1.01
CA PRO A 660 28.55 6.55 1.08
C PRO A 660 29.61 6.06 2.08
N ASP A 661 30.50 6.94 2.54
CA ASP A 661 31.58 6.63 3.48
C ASP A 661 31.19 6.86 4.97
N ASP A 662 30.00 7.42 5.24
CA ASP A 662 29.46 7.59 6.60
C ASP A 662 28.71 6.31 7.03
N ASP A 663 29.46 5.31 7.50
CA ASP A 663 28.91 4.03 8.02
C ASP A 663 27.79 4.26 9.07
N GLU A 664 27.89 5.29 9.91
CA GLU A 664 26.89 5.62 10.95
C GLU A 664 25.57 6.15 10.35
N LEU A 665 25.60 6.84 9.21
CA LEU A 665 24.39 7.21 8.45
C LEU A 665 23.82 6.01 7.68
N LEU A 666 24.69 5.15 7.16
CA LEU A 666 24.30 3.94 6.43
C LEU A 666 23.61 2.93 7.36
N GLU A 667 24.18 2.66 8.53
CA GLU A 667 23.61 1.76 9.54
C GLU A 667 22.33 2.34 10.18
N SER A 668 22.30 3.63 10.52
CA SER A 668 21.10 4.25 11.13
C SER A 668 19.91 4.37 10.16
N THR A 669 20.16 4.60 8.87
CA THR A 669 19.09 4.56 7.85
C THR A 669 18.65 3.14 7.51
N ALA A 670 19.57 2.17 7.48
CA ALA A 670 19.23 0.75 7.35
C ALA A 670 18.36 0.26 8.52
N ALA A 671 18.68 0.67 9.76
CA ALA A 671 17.86 0.39 10.94
C ALA A 671 16.46 1.03 10.83
N GLN A 672 16.35 2.31 10.47
CA GLN A 672 15.05 2.98 10.27
C GLN A 672 14.21 2.35 9.14
N LEU A 673 14.86 1.80 8.10
CA LEU A 673 14.19 1.04 7.05
C LEU A 673 13.73 -0.33 7.54
N ALA A 674 14.53 -1.03 8.35
CA ALA A 674 14.18 -2.30 8.96
C ALA A 674 12.99 -2.14 9.92
N ASP A 675 13.05 -1.19 10.86
CA ASP A 675 11.98 -0.88 11.82
C ASP A 675 10.66 -0.56 11.11
N ARG A 676 10.69 0.28 10.06
CA ARG A 676 9.48 0.59 9.28
C ARG A 676 8.94 -0.62 8.51
N VAL A 677 9.80 -1.49 8.00
CA VAL A 677 9.37 -2.73 7.33
C VAL A 677 8.80 -3.74 8.32
N GLU A 678 9.34 -3.81 9.54
CA GLU A 678 8.82 -4.66 10.62
C GLU A 678 7.50 -4.11 11.16
N GLN A 679 7.37 -2.80 11.33
CA GLN A 679 6.12 -2.14 11.72
C GLN A 679 5.03 -2.30 10.64
N ALA A 680 5.36 -2.13 9.36
CA ALA A 680 4.43 -2.42 8.26
C ALA A 680 4.03 -3.91 8.21
N ARG A 681 4.89 -4.83 8.64
CA ARG A 681 4.56 -6.25 8.81
C ARG A 681 3.66 -6.49 10.02
N SER A 682 3.91 -5.86 11.18
CA SER A 682 3.02 -5.99 12.34
C SER A 682 1.63 -5.45 12.03
N ASP A 683 1.54 -4.32 11.34
CA ASP A 683 0.28 -3.66 11.01
C ASP A 683 -0.51 -4.45 9.96
N THR A 684 0.15 -5.04 8.96
CA THR A 684 -0.52 -5.94 8.00
C THR A 684 -0.92 -7.28 8.61
N ILE A 685 -0.15 -7.82 9.57
CA ILE A 685 -0.56 -9.00 10.35
C ILE A 685 -1.78 -8.67 11.23
N ALA A 686 -1.79 -7.52 11.90
CA ALA A 686 -2.91 -7.06 12.73
C ALA A 686 -4.17 -6.79 11.88
N ALA A 687 -4.03 -6.16 10.71
CA ALA A 687 -5.12 -5.91 9.79
C ALA A 687 -5.70 -7.21 9.21
N ASN A 688 -4.85 -8.17 8.83
CA ASN A 688 -5.30 -9.50 8.38
C ASN A 688 -6.06 -10.23 9.49
N LYS A 689 -5.52 -10.25 10.72
CA LYS A 689 -6.18 -10.88 11.87
C LYS A 689 -7.53 -10.24 12.17
N LEU A 690 -7.62 -8.90 12.14
CA LEU A 690 -8.90 -8.18 12.33
C LEU A 690 -9.89 -8.42 11.17
N ALA A 691 -9.41 -8.73 9.96
CA ALA A 691 -10.26 -9.17 8.85
C ALA A 691 -10.73 -10.63 9.02
N GLU A 692 -9.90 -11.52 9.56
CA GLU A 692 -10.27 -12.90 9.92
C GLU A 692 -11.28 -12.92 11.07
N ASP A 693 -11.03 -12.15 12.14
CA ASP A 693 -11.96 -11.96 13.26
C ASP A 693 -13.32 -11.47 12.74
N ARG A 694 -13.35 -10.43 11.89
CA ARG A 694 -14.59 -9.98 11.22
C ARG A 694 -15.22 -11.01 10.29
N ALA A 695 -14.45 -11.86 9.62
CA ALA A 695 -15.00 -12.93 8.78
C ALA A 695 -15.64 -14.04 9.64
N THR A 696 -15.07 -14.36 10.80
CA THR A 696 -15.69 -15.28 11.76
C THR A 696 -16.92 -14.67 12.43
N GLU A 697 -16.92 -13.37 12.73
CA GLU A 697 -18.10 -12.63 13.19
C GLU A 697 -19.21 -12.61 12.13
N ILE A 698 -18.90 -12.29 10.87
CA ILE A 698 -19.88 -12.30 9.76
C ILE A 698 -20.44 -13.72 9.51
N THR A 699 -19.63 -14.77 9.63
CA THR A 699 -20.12 -16.15 9.44
C THR A 699 -20.92 -16.67 10.63
N THR A 700 -20.58 -16.28 11.86
CA THR A 700 -21.41 -16.59 13.04
C THR A 700 -22.73 -15.81 13.05
N LEU A 701 -22.73 -14.52 12.68
CA LEU A 701 -23.94 -13.73 12.49
C LEU A 701 -24.83 -14.28 11.37
N LYS A 702 -24.25 -14.68 10.21
CA LYS A 702 -25.02 -15.37 9.15
C LYS A 702 -25.65 -16.66 9.66
N LYS A 703 -24.89 -17.51 10.37
CA LYS A 703 -25.41 -18.75 10.95
C LYS A 703 -26.50 -18.51 12.00
N GLN A 704 -26.38 -17.44 12.79
CA GLN A 704 -27.45 -17.00 13.72
C GLN A 704 -28.70 -16.57 12.95
N VAL A 705 -28.57 -15.75 11.90
CA VAL A 705 -29.68 -15.32 11.04
C VAL A 705 -30.35 -16.51 10.33
N GLU A 706 -29.60 -17.49 9.83
CA GLU A 706 -30.14 -18.72 9.23
C GLU A 706 -30.86 -19.61 10.26
N SER A 707 -30.33 -19.73 11.49
CA SER A 707 -31.01 -20.43 12.59
C SER A 707 -32.27 -19.70 13.07
N GLY A 708 -32.26 -18.37 13.04
CA GLY A 708 -33.44 -17.54 13.28
C GLY A 708 -34.49 -17.75 12.19
N ALA A 709 -34.08 -17.70 10.91
CA ALA A 709 -34.95 -17.88 9.76
C ALA A 709 -35.66 -19.26 9.78
N THR A 710 -34.92 -20.33 10.04
CA THR A 710 -35.49 -21.69 10.17
C THR A 710 -36.43 -21.81 11.38
N THR A 711 -36.19 -21.07 12.47
CA THR A 711 -37.11 -20.99 13.62
C THR A 711 -38.38 -20.18 13.30
N THR A 712 -38.28 -19.12 12.48
CA THR A 712 -39.45 -18.31 12.08
C THR A 712 -40.35 -18.98 11.04
N ALA A 713 -39.86 -19.99 10.32
CA ALA A 713 -40.62 -20.70 9.28
C ALA A 713 -41.89 -21.42 9.79
N ALA A 714 -42.06 -21.57 11.10
CA ALA A 714 -43.22 -22.20 11.75
C ALA A 714 -44.07 -21.23 12.61
N GLY A 715 -43.79 -19.92 12.63
CA GLY A 715 -44.41 -18.97 13.55
C GLY A 715 -44.82 -17.64 12.91
N ASN A 716 -46.11 -17.46 12.60
CA ASN A 716 -46.65 -16.31 11.87
C ASN A 716 -46.81 -15.02 12.73
N VAL A 717 -45.86 -14.75 13.64
CA VAL A 717 -45.96 -13.73 14.71
C VAL A 717 -45.05 -12.51 14.53
N PRO A 718 -43.75 -12.63 14.10
CA PRO A 718 -42.81 -11.50 14.10
C PRO A 718 -43.26 -10.27 13.31
N SER A 719 -44.05 -10.47 12.24
CA SER A 719 -44.55 -9.37 11.40
C SER A 719 -45.50 -8.42 12.16
N ALA A 720 -46.33 -8.96 13.06
CA ALA A 720 -47.27 -8.17 13.85
C ALA A 720 -46.55 -7.33 14.93
N GLU A 721 -45.59 -7.94 15.63
CA GLU A 721 -44.78 -7.26 16.65
C GLU A 721 -43.86 -6.21 16.02
N PHE A 722 -43.22 -6.51 14.88
CA PHE A 722 -42.42 -5.54 14.14
C PHE A 722 -43.28 -4.36 13.64
N ALA A 723 -44.48 -4.62 13.13
CA ALA A 723 -45.42 -3.56 12.74
C ALA A 723 -45.89 -2.71 13.94
N ALA A 724 -46.08 -3.32 15.12
CA ALA A 724 -46.40 -2.61 16.35
C ALA A 724 -45.23 -1.72 16.81
N LEU A 725 -44.01 -2.25 16.88
CA LEU A 725 -42.79 -1.51 17.25
C LEU A 725 -42.45 -0.40 16.24
N GLN A 726 -42.73 -0.60 14.95
CA GLN A 726 -42.55 0.43 13.93
C GLN A 726 -43.62 1.53 14.03
N ARG A 727 -44.87 1.18 14.39
CA ARG A 727 -45.93 2.15 14.70
C ARG A 727 -45.57 2.94 15.98
N GLU A 728 -45.07 2.29 17.02
CA GLU A 728 -44.65 2.92 18.28
C GLU A 728 -43.45 3.86 18.08
N ASN A 729 -42.43 3.46 17.31
CA ASN A 729 -41.31 4.35 16.96
C ASN A 729 -41.76 5.60 16.18
N LYS A 730 -42.72 5.47 15.25
CA LYS A 730 -43.34 6.61 14.55
C LYS A 730 -44.14 7.50 15.51
N LEU A 731 -44.81 6.92 16.49
CA LEU A 731 -45.50 7.65 17.56
C LEU A 731 -44.51 8.40 18.47
N MET A 732 -43.41 7.77 18.89
CA MET A 732 -42.37 8.40 19.69
C MET A 732 -41.63 9.52 18.93
N THR A 733 -41.29 9.32 17.65
CA THR A 733 -40.66 10.38 16.84
C THR A 733 -41.60 11.55 16.57
N SER A 734 -42.89 11.32 16.32
CA SER A 734 -43.87 12.42 16.21
C SER A 734 -44.07 13.17 17.53
N ALA A 735 -44.15 12.47 18.66
CA ALA A 735 -44.25 13.08 19.98
C ALA A 735 -42.97 13.85 20.38
N TRP A 736 -41.79 13.34 20.02
CA TRP A 736 -40.52 14.04 20.21
C TRP A 736 -40.40 15.27 19.30
N PHE A 737 -40.84 15.17 18.04
CA PHE A 737 -40.87 16.31 17.12
C PHE A 737 -41.84 17.40 17.57
N ASP A 738 -43.02 17.05 18.09
CA ASP A 738 -43.98 17.97 18.69
C ASP A 738 -43.42 18.60 19.98
N LEU A 739 -42.81 17.82 20.87
CA LEU A 739 -42.13 18.34 22.07
C LEU A 739 -40.98 19.31 21.71
N SER A 740 -40.14 18.93 20.75
CA SER A 740 -39.00 19.73 20.27
C SER A 740 -39.48 21.01 19.56
N SER A 741 -40.53 20.90 18.74
CA SER A 741 -41.19 22.06 18.12
C SER A 741 -41.75 23.00 19.18
N ARG A 742 -42.39 22.50 20.25
CA ARG A 742 -42.90 23.31 21.37
C ARG A 742 -41.79 23.96 22.20
N LEU A 743 -40.62 23.33 22.29
CA LEU A 743 -39.42 23.90 22.94
C LEU A 743 -38.77 24.99 22.08
N GLN A 744 -38.82 24.87 20.74
CA GLN A 744 -38.30 25.87 19.80
C GLN A 744 -39.30 27.02 19.57
N SER A 745 -40.60 26.75 19.53
CA SER A 745 -41.67 27.75 19.41
C SER A 745 -41.92 28.45 20.76
N ASN A 746 -41.00 29.35 21.11
CA ASN A 746 -40.82 29.94 22.45
C ASN A 746 -41.95 30.92 22.88
N THR A 747 -43.21 30.45 22.94
CA THR A 747 -44.39 31.29 23.22
C THR A 747 -45.56 30.59 23.94
N VAL A 748 -45.31 29.56 24.76
CA VAL A 748 -46.30 29.12 25.76
C VAL A 748 -45.68 29.15 27.16
N MET A 749 -46.10 30.14 27.95
CA MET A 749 -45.96 30.10 29.40
C MET A 749 -46.68 28.84 29.91
N LEU A 750 -45.92 27.84 30.37
CA LEU A 750 -46.47 26.77 31.22
C LEU A 750 -46.85 27.37 32.57
N GLY A 751 -47.99 28.07 32.58
CA GLY A 751 -48.62 28.64 33.76
C GLY A 751 -49.00 27.52 34.70
N ARG A 752 -48.07 27.16 35.60
CA ARG A 752 -48.24 26.12 36.62
C ARG A 752 -49.50 26.45 37.42
N ARG A 753 -50.60 25.73 37.14
CA ARG A 753 -51.79 25.75 37.98
C ARG A 753 -51.32 25.40 39.38
N LYS A 754 -51.41 26.35 40.32
CA LYS A 754 -51.01 26.14 41.71
C LYS A 754 -52.01 25.17 42.34
N GLU A 755 -51.71 23.87 42.26
CA GLU A 755 -52.39 22.90 43.11
C GLU A 755 -52.15 23.29 44.58
N SER A 756 -53.23 23.55 45.32
CA SER A 756 -53.15 23.79 46.75
C SER A 756 -52.62 22.53 47.45
N PRO A 757 -51.59 22.61 48.31
CA PRO A 757 -50.99 21.43 48.92
C PRO A 757 -52.04 20.66 49.75
N LYS A 758 -52.34 19.43 49.31
CA LYS A 758 -53.31 18.53 49.96
C LYS A 758 -52.77 17.96 51.28
N SER A 759 -51.45 17.98 51.50
CA SER A 759 -50.80 17.48 52.72
C SER A 759 -50.70 18.54 53.83
N PHE A 760 -50.81 18.10 55.08
CA PHE A 760 -50.71 18.95 56.28
C PHE A 760 -49.38 19.72 56.35
N LEU A 761 -48.24 19.04 56.14
CA LEU A 761 -46.92 19.67 56.09
C LEU A 761 -46.81 20.74 55.00
N GLY A 762 -47.47 20.57 53.85
CA GLY A 762 -47.42 21.56 52.76
C GLY A 762 -48.09 22.88 53.16
N LYS A 763 -49.23 22.81 53.85
CA LYS A 763 -49.91 23.98 54.43
C LYS A 763 -49.07 24.64 55.53
N GLN A 764 -48.42 23.82 56.37
CA GLN A 764 -47.59 24.31 57.47
C GLN A 764 -46.34 25.07 56.99
N ARG A 765 -45.63 24.57 55.96
CA ARG A 765 -44.48 25.27 55.35
C ARG A 765 -44.88 26.62 54.73
N GLN A 766 -46.08 26.71 54.15
CA GLN A 766 -46.60 27.94 53.54
C GLN A 766 -46.96 29.02 54.57
N LEU A 767 -47.37 28.63 55.79
CA LEU A 767 -47.60 29.56 56.91
C LEU A 767 -46.30 30.04 57.57
N VAL A 768 -45.25 29.20 57.58
CA VAL A 768 -43.96 29.50 58.25
C VAL A 768 -43.01 30.35 57.38
N THR A 769 -43.29 30.52 56.08
CA THR A 769 -42.40 31.26 55.15
C THR A 769 -43.06 32.50 54.49
N PRO A 770 -43.54 33.50 55.25
CA PRO A 770 -44.07 34.74 54.69
C PRO A 770 -42.94 35.68 54.26
N GLY A 771 -42.52 35.57 53.00
CA GLY A 771 -41.72 36.59 52.32
C GLY A 771 -40.21 36.37 52.30
N LEU A 772 -39.73 35.74 51.22
CA LEU A 772 -38.41 36.02 50.66
C LEU A 772 -38.54 36.08 49.13
N VAL A 773 -38.21 37.23 48.53
CA VAL A 773 -38.22 37.41 47.07
C VAL A 773 -36.82 37.81 46.60
N PRO A 774 -35.98 36.83 46.23
CA PRO A 774 -34.84 37.03 45.35
C PRO A 774 -35.15 36.45 43.95
N GLY A 775 -34.86 37.13 42.84
CA GLY A 775 -34.43 38.52 42.69
C GLY A 775 -34.27 38.83 41.21
N GLN A 776 -34.85 39.94 40.73
CA GLN A 776 -34.60 40.39 39.36
C GLN A 776 -33.23 41.06 39.28
N HIS A 777 -32.29 40.45 38.56
CA HIS A 777 -31.16 41.18 38.00
C HIS A 777 -31.04 40.90 36.50
N ARG A 778 -31.19 41.97 35.71
CA ARG A 778 -30.75 42.01 34.32
C ARG A 778 -29.23 42.09 34.30
N ARG A 779 -28.60 41.23 33.50
CA ARG A 779 -27.68 41.63 32.43
C ARG A 779 -27.89 40.68 31.25
#